data_AF-A0A2V9EX89-F1
#
_entry.id   AF-A0A2V9EX89-F1
#
_cell.length_a   1.000
_cell.length_b   1.000
_cell.length_c   1.000
_cell.angle_alpha   90.00
_cell.angle_beta   90.00
_cell.angle_gamma   90.00
#
_symmetry.space_group_name_H-M   'P 1'
#
loop_
_entity.id
_entity.type
_entity.pdbx_description
1 polymer ?
#
loop_
_entity_poly.entity_id
_entity_poly.type
_entity_poly.pdbx_seq_one_letter_code
_entity_poly.pdbx_strand_id
1 'polypeptide(L)'
;MRDGRAPAVADKIWRMLLEARVAHSVTEAEAVRLARELYGIETAARTLPGEYDDNFHLTSRDGHGFVLKVMHPAREQSFIDMQCRALQHLAQRAPQLPLPRVIPNRQGELFSSTMAADGSTRLVWLLSFVNGTVLAEVRPHTNELLGDLGRFLGEMDAALQSFDHAAAHRELKWDSSRAAWIKDHIKHISDSKRRALVEKFCAVYEAEVLPNLPLLRRSVIYGDANDYNVLVGDPWPQPRKIAGLIDFGDMHHGITASEPAIAAAYAILGKEDPLPAAAAIVAGYHRAFSLDERELSVLFPLIGARLAVSVTNSAYRRTVKPEDPYVTVSEAPAWEALERLAKIHPRFAYYTFRAACGLPAVPQSEKVTEWLEANGRSAASILDVDTRTAPSVVFDLSVGSTLLGAKPGGATHQEVGEKLSAEMNRAGAAFGVGRYDEPRLVYTSSLFGASSNATDERRTVHLGMDLFVEPGTRLRAPLDGVVHIAANNSEPQDYGPLVILRHETSNGEKFFTLYGHLTKETLAALKPGQRIGRGQGFARVGATDENGGWMPHVHFQIIVDLLDLDAYFPGVAYGSQRAVWTSLSPDPNLLLGIPANRFPAKEPTLGETLAARRGLLGKNLSISYQRPLKIVRGWMQYLYDDTGRAYLDVYNNVPLVGHSHPRVVQAAQAQLALLNTNTRYLHDNVNRYAERLTRLLPEPLRVCFFVNSGSEANELALRLARAHTGREDVIVLEHAYHGHTNTLIDISPYKFNGSGGQGKKPWVHVAPLADDYRGLYRRGDKQAGAKYGRHVAEILARTRAEGRGVGAYIAETLPSVGGQIVFPPGYLAEVYRHVRAAGAVCIADEVQVGFGRLGTHFWGFETQGVVPDIIVLGKPIGNAFPLAAVVTTREIANSFNNGMEFFSTFGGNPVACAAGLAVLDVLEEENLQQNALRVGAHLIESLKSLQSRHVLIGDVRGSGLFLGIDLVLDRETREAAPLQASYVVNRLRECGILAGTDGPDHNVIKLRPPLVFSKADADLFLKTLDAILQEDAAQPARSA
;
A
#
# COMPACT_ATOMS: atom_id res chain seq x y z
N MET A 1 -63.01 7.71 12.90
CA MET A 1 -63.21 8.91 12.08
C MET A 1 -61.95 9.14 11.27
N ARG A 2 -62.08 9.15 9.94
CA ARG A 2 -61.01 9.45 8.99
C ARG A 2 -60.93 10.98 8.86
N ASP A 3 -59.84 11.57 9.33
CA ASP A 3 -59.37 12.90 8.93
C ASP A 3 -57.96 12.69 8.36
N GLY A 4 -57.62 13.04 7.11
CA GLY A 4 -58.10 14.15 6.31
C GLY A 4 -57.00 15.18 6.00
N ARG A 5 -55.73 14.94 6.40
CA ARG A 5 -54.59 15.83 6.11
C ARG A 5 -53.30 15.06 5.78
N ALA A 6 -53.18 14.59 4.55
CA ALA A 6 -51.90 14.40 3.86
C ALA A 6 -52.15 14.27 2.34
N PRO A 7 -52.09 15.38 1.57
CA PRO A 7 -51.56 15.25 0.21
C PRO A 7 -50.69 16.43 -0.28
N ALA A 8 -50.24 17.37 0.57
CA ALA A 8 -49.54 18.58 0.09
C ALA A 8 -48.03 18.38 -0.22
N VAL A 9 -47.35 17.41 0.39
CA VAL A 9 -45.90 17.20 0.21
C VAL A 9 -45.60 16.31 -1.02
N ALA A 10 -46.38 15.25 -1.22
CA ALA A 10 -46.24 14.34 -2.36
C ALA A 10 -46.47 15.03 -3.71
N ASP A 11 -47.42 15.98 -3.76
CA ASP A 11 -47.81 16.69 -4.99
C ASP A 11 -46.78 17.76 -5.42
N LYS A 12 -45.94 18.24 -4.49
CA LYS A 12 -44.84 19.18 -4.78
C LYS A 12 -43.57 18.47 -5.27
N ILE A 13 -43.18 17.37 -4.62
CA ILE A 13 -42.03 16.56 -5.05
C ILE A 13 -42.28 15.97 -6.45
N TRP A 14 -43.54 15.61 -6.75
CA TRP A 14 -43.98 15.18 -8.08
C TRP A 14 -43.65 16.20 -9.20
N ARG A 15 -43.85 17.50 -8.96
CA ARG A 15 -43.50 18.56 -9.93
C ARG A 15 -41.99 18.72 -10.14
N MET A 16 -41.17 18.34 -9.16
CA MET A 16 -39.70 18.40 -9.24
C MET A 16 -39.08 17.23 -10.04
N LEU A 17 -39.88 16.21 -10.36
CA LEU A 17 -39.44 15.01 -11.08
C LEU A 17 -39.64 15.11 -12.60
N LEU A 18 -40.35 16.13 -13.10
CA LEU A 18 -40.76 16.28 -14.48
C LEU A 18 -40.50 17.70 -15.00
N GLU A 19 -39.22 18.06 -15.12
CA GLU A 19 -38.80 19.25 -15.87
C GLU A 19 -38.35 18.80 -17.26
N ALA A 20 -39.18 19.02 -18.29
CA ALA A 20 -38.75 18.87 -19.68
C ALA A 20 -37.97 20.12 -20.10
N ARG A 21 -36.94 20.00 -20.96
CA ARG A 21 -36.38 21.18 -21.66
C ARG A 21 -37.50 21.77 -22.52
N VAL A 22 -38.03 22.93 -22.14
CA VAL A 22 -39.18 23.57 -22.84
C VAL A 22 -38.71 24.57 -23.89
N ALA A 23 -37.42 24.90 -23.90
CA ALA A 23 -36.87 25.99 -24.68
C ALA A 23 -35.67 25.53 -25.54
N HIS A 24 -35.42 26.20 -26.66
CA HIS A 24 -34.36 25.82 -27.58
C HIS A 24 -32.98 26.03 -26.94
N SER A 25 -32.03 25.15 -27.25
CA SER A 25 -30.64 25.30 -26.81
C SER A 25 -29.99 26.50 -27.47
N VAL A 26 -29.27 27.29 -26.67
CA VAL A 26 -28.41 28.36 -27.18
C VAL A 26 -27.24 27.76 -27.95
N THR A 27 -26.86 28.39 -29.06
CA THR A 27 -25.73 27.95 -29.89
C THR A 27 -24.41 28.56 -29.42
N GLU A 28 -23.27 27.94 -29.77
CA GLU A 28 -21.94 28.50 -29.48
C GLU A 28 -21.76 29.91 -30.08
N ALA A 29 -22.32 30.15 -31.28
CA ALA A 29 -22.27 31.47 -31.92
C ALA A 29 -23.04 32.53 -31.12
N GLU A 30 -24.20 32.18 -30.56
CA GLU A 30 -24.96 33.06 -29.68
C GLU A 30 -24.24 33.29 -28.36
N ALA A 31 -23.59 32.28 -27.79
CA ALA A 31 -22.77 32.43 -26.58
C ALA A 31 -21.62 33.43 -26.80
N VAL A 32 -20.91 33.36 -27.94
CA VAL A 32 -19.88 34.35 -28.32
C VAL A 32 -20.49 35.75 -28.46
N ARG A 33 -21.67 35.87 -29.08
CA ARG A 33 -22.37 37.16 -29.19
C ARG A 33 -22.70 37.73 -27.80
N LEU A 34 -23.28 36.93 -26.91
CA LEU A 34 -23.63 37.34 -25.54
C LEU A 34 -22.40 37.74 -24.74
N ALA A 35 -21.30 37.02 -24.83
CA ALA A 35 -20.03 37.36 -24.18
C ALA A 35 -19.52 38.74 -24.60
N ARG A 36 -19.56 39.03 -25.91
CA ARG A 36 -19.14 40.33 -26.46
C ARG A 36 -20.10 41.47 -26.09
N GLU A 37 -21.41 41.24 -26.17
CA GLU A 37 -22.41 42.28 -25.92
C GLU A 37 -22.51 42.64 -24.43
N LEU A 38 -22.58 41.63 -23.55
CA LEU A 38 -22.81 41.81 -22.12
C LEU A 38 -21.52 42.04 -21.34
N TYR A 39 -20.42 41.39 -21.72
CA TYR A 39 -19.15 41.42 -20.97
C TYR A 39 -18.01 42.12 -21.73
N GLY A 40 -18.14 42.32 -23.03
CA GLY A 40 -17.11 42.95 -23.85
C GLY A 40 -15.88 42.11 -24.11
N ILE A 41 -16.00 40.79 -24.01
CA ILE A 41 -14.89 39.85 -24.16
C ILE A 41 -15.03 39.14 -25.51
N GLU A 42 -14.00 39.28 -26.36
CA GLU A 42 -13.89 38.53 -27.61
C GLU A 42 -13.39 37.11 -27.31
N THR A 43 -14.22 36.10 -27.62
CA THR A 43 -13.96 34.71 -27.24
C THR A 43 -14.33 33.73 -28.35
N ALA A 44 -13.76 32.54 -28.31
CA ALA A 44 -14.33 31.33 -28.91
C ALA A 44 -15.15 30.60 -27.85
N ALA A 45 -16.24 29.94 -28.24
CA ALA A 45 -17.09 29.17 -27.32
C ALA A 45 -17.08 27.69 -27.69
N ARG A 46 -17.11 26.82 -26.68
CA ARG A 46 -17.37 25.38 -26.79
C ARG A 46 -18.46 24.98 -25.80
N THR A 47 -19.47 24.25 -26.24
CA THR A 47 -20.52 23.75 -25.34
C THR A 47 -19.95 22.81 -24.27
N LEU A 48 -20.40 23.01 -23.03
CA LEU A 48 -20.17 22.13 -21.88
C LEU A 48 -21.43 21.34 -21.54
N PRO A 49 -21.32 20.15 -20.91
CA PRO A 49 -22.47 19.41 -20.42
C PRO A 49 -23.34 20.24 -19.46
N GLY A 50 -24.66 20.04 -19.52
CA GLY A 50 -25.62 20.68 -18.62
C GLY A 50 -27.00 20.01 -18.71
N GLU A 51 -27.62 19.71 -17.58
CA GLU A 51 -28.95 19.07 -17.55
C GLU A 51 -30.04 20.04 -18.04
N TYR A 52 -30.13 21.21 -17.40
CA TYR A 52 -31.19 22.20 -17.65
C TYR A 52 -30.69 23.47 -18.36
N ASP A 53 -29.47 23.90 -18.04
CA ASP A 53 -28.88 25.15 -18.54
C ASP A 53 -27.93 24.87 -19.70
N ASP A 54 -27.76 25.87 -20.56
CA ASP A 54 -26.76 25.82 -21.61
C ASP A 54 -25.46 26.48 -21.10
N ASN A 55 -24.42 25.65 -20.94
CA ASN A 55 -23.11 26.04 -20.42
C ASN A 55 -22.08 26.10 -21.55
N PHE A 56 -21.23 27.12 -21.55
CA PHE A 56 -20.18 27.28 -22.57
C PHE A 56 -18.84 27.60 -21.94
N HIS A 57 -17.81 26.84 -22.31
CA HIS A 57 -16.42 27.22 -22.07
C HIS A 57 -16.03 28.27 -23.11
N LEU A 58 -15.78 29.49 -22.66
CA LEU A 58 -15.28 30.57 -23.47
C LEU A 58 -13.77 30.68 -23.32
N THR A 59 -13.05 30.85 -24.43
CA THR A 59 -11.61 31.10 -24.43
C THR A 59 -11.33 32.42 -25.13
N SER A 60 -10.75 33.38 -24.40
CA SER A 60 -10.33 34.66 -24.97
C SER A 60 -9.02 34.53 -25.76
N ARG A 61 -8.69 35.56 -26.56
CA ARG A 61 -7.50 35.56 -27.42
C ARG A 61 -6.17 35.49 -26.65
N ASP A 62 -6.14 35.97 -25.42
CA ASP A 62 -5.01 35.92 -24.49
C ASP A 62 -4.96 34.62 -23.67
N GLY A 63 -5.86 33.66 -23.94
CA GLY A 63 -5.87 32.34 -23.34
C GLY A 63 -6.61 32.24 -22.00
N HIS A 64 -7.29 33.30 -21.54
CA HIS A 64 -8.13 33.21 -20.35
C HIS A 64 -9.43 32.43 -20.63
N GLY A 65 -9.74 31.50 -19.74
CA GLY A 65 -10.96 30.71 -19.79
C GLY A 65 -12.08 31.31 -18.94
N PHE A 66 -13.32 31.25 -19.44
CA PHE A 66 -14.53 31.61 -18.72
C PHE A 66 -15.63 30.55 -18.91
N VAL A 67 -16.60 30.50 -18.02
CA VAL A 67 -17.83 29.73 -18.20
C VAL A 67 -19.00 30.69 -18.33
N LEU A 68 -19.58 30.78 -19.53
CA LEU A 68 -20.84 31.49 -19.73
C LEU A 68 -21.98 30.51 -19.49
N LYS A 69 -22.86 30.85 -18.54
CA LYS A 69 -24.06 30.06 -18.26
C LYS A 69 -25.29 30.82 -18.76
N VAL A 70 -26.18 30.12 -19.45
CA VAL A 70 -27.49 30.64 -19.89
C VAL A 70 -28.58 29.79 -19.26
N MET A 71 -29.29 30.39 -18.30
CA MET A 71 -30.27 29.74 -17.44
C MET A 71 -31.54 29.36 -18.20
N HIS A 72 -32.14 28.22 -17.86
CA HIS A 72 -33.47 27.83 -18.33
C HIS A 72 -34.56 28.87 -17.94
N PRO A 73 -35.52 29.22 -18.81
CA PRO A 73 -36.51 30.30 -18.54
C PRO A 73 -37.41 30.05 -17.34
N ALA A 74 -37.59 28.79 -16.96
CA ALA A 74 -38.44 28.39 -15.83
C ALA A 74 -37.80 28.62 -14.45
N ARG A 75 -36.55 29.11 -14.41
CA ARG A 75 -35.82 29.34 -13.15
C ARG A 75 -35.88 30.80 -12.75
N GLU A 76 -36.09 31.03 -11.46
CA GLU A 76 -36.26 32.37 -10.91
C GLU A 76 -34.94 33.13 -10.85
N GLN A 77 -35.02 34.45 -11.01
CA GLN A 77 -33.88 35.36 -10.85
C GLN A 77 -33.22 35.26 -9.48
N SER A 78 -34.02 35.06 -8.43
CA SER A 78 -33.57 34.88 -7.03
C SER A 78 -32.58 33.72 -6.88
N PHE A 79 -32.69 32.68 -7.71
CA PHE A 79 -31.84 31.50 -7.69
C PHE A 79 -30.44 31.78 -8.27
N ILE A 80 -30.35 32.59 -9.33
CA ILE A 80 -29.06 33.03 -9.89
C ILE A 80 -28.37 34.01 -8.94
N ASP A 81 -29.13 34.96 -8.39
CA ASP A 81 -28.60 35.94 -7.44
C ASP A 81 -27.97 35.27 -6.22
N MET A 82 -28.60 34.22 -5.68
CA MET A 82 -28.04 33.40 -4.61
C MET A 82 -26.67 32.82 -4.98
N GLN A 83 -26.55 32.16 -6.13
CA GLN A 83 -25.31 31.53 -6.57
C GLN A 83 -24.20 32.55 -6.77
N CYS A 84 -24.51 33.66 -7.45
CA CYS A 84 -23.55 34.73 -7.69
C CYS A 84 -23.07 35.37 -6.38
N ARG A 85 -23.98 35.69 -5.46
CA ARG A 85 -23.63 36.27 -4.16
C ARG A 85 -22.86 35.30 -3.27
N ALA A 86 -23.18 34.01 -3.31
CA ALA A 86 -22.42 32.99 -2.59
C ALA A 86 -20.97 32.93 -3.06
N LEU A 87 -20.73 32.94 -4.39
CA LEU A 87 -19.38 32.94 -4.95
C LEU A 87 -18.62 34.24 -4.64
N GLN A 88 -19.29 35.39 -4.62
CA GLN A 88 -18.69 36.65 -4.17
C GLN A 88 -18.33 36.62 -2.68
N HIS A 89 -19.22 36.09 -1.84
CA HIS A 89 -18.98 35.93 -0.41
C HIS A 89 -17.78 35.00 -0.16
N LEU A 90 -17.72 33.87 -0.86
CA LEU A 90 -16.58 32.94 -0.82
C LEU A 90 -15.28 33.60 -1.31
N ALA A 91 -15.34 34.44 -2.35
CA ALA A 91 -14.17 35.20 -2.81
C ALA A 91 -13.63 36.18 -1.78
N GLN A 92 -14.51 36.74 -0.94
CA GLN A 92 -14.14 37.67 0.13
C GLN A 92 -13.66 36.95 1.40
N ARG A 93 -14.32 35.85 1.78
CA ARG A 93 -14.09 35.14 3.05
C ARG A 93 -13.06 34.03 2.98
N ALA A 94 -12.91 33.41 1.81
CA ALA A 94 -11.95 32.34 1.55
C ALA A 94 -11.26 32.54 0.18
N PRO A 95 -10.53 33.65 -0.01
CA PRO A 95 -9.88 33.96 -1.29
C PRO A 95 -8.86 32.88 -1.72
N GLN A 96 -8.33 32.10 -0.78
CA GLN A 96 -7.40 31.00 -1.03
C GLN A 96 -8.04 29.78 -1.69
N LEU A 97 -9.37 29.62 -1.62
CA LEU A 97 -10.06 28.51 -2.27
C LEU A 97 -10.17 28.78 -3.78
N PRO A 98 -9.66 27.89 -4.63
CA PRO A 98 -9.77 28.02 -6.08
C PRO A 98 -11.19 27.67 -6.53
N LEU A 99 -12.07 28.67 -6.45
CA LEU A 99 -13.48 28.58 -6.86
C LEU A 99 -13.75 29.52 -8.03
N PRO A 100 -14.77 29.22 -8.86
CA PRO A 100 -15.20 30.14 -9.91
C PRO A 100 -15.49 31.54 -9.36
N ARG A 101 -15.02 32.58 -10.05
CA ARG A 101 -15.27 33.98 -9.71
C ARG A 101 -16.34 34.54 -10.63
N VAL A 102 -17.35 35.21 -10.07
CA VAL A 102 -18.36 35.91 -10.86
C VAL A 102 -17.72 37.11 -11.53
N ILE A 103 -17.84 37.19 -12.85
CA ILE A 103 -17.38 38.33 -13.65
C ILE A 103 -18.57 39.26 -13.86
N PRO A 104 -18.54 40.51 -13.36
CA PRO A 104 -19.61 41.47 -13.59
C PRO A 104 -19.76 41.82 -15.08
N ASN A 105 -20.99 42.12 -15.52
CA ASN A 105 -21.23 42.64 -16.86
C ASN A 105 -20.68 44.07 -17.02
N ARG A 106 -20.80 44.65 -18.21
CA ARG A 106 -20.37 46.03 -18.51
C ARG A 106 -21.04 47.10 -17.64
N GLN A 107 -22.19 46.79 -17.03
CA GLN A 107 -22.95 47.65 -16.14
C GLN A 107 -22.62 47.43 -14.65
N GLY A 108 -21.73 46.48 -14.34
CA GLY A 108 -21.34 46.13 -12.96
C GLY A 108 -22.31 45.17 -12.26
N GLU A 109 -23.29 44.61 -12.97
CA GLU A 109 -24.26 43.65 -12.44
C GLU A 109 -23.72 42.22 -12.52
N LEU A 110 -24.18 41.33 -11.64
CA LEU A 110 -23.66 39.96 -11.53
C LEU A 110 -24.17 39.02 -12.63
N PHE A 111 -25.33 39.33 -13.21
CA PHE A 111 -25.96 38.60 -14.28
C PHE A 111 -26.85 39.55 -15.08
N SER A 112 -27.17 39.21 -16.33
CA SER A 112 -27.99 40.00 -17.23
C SER A 112 -29.22 39.23 -17.68
N SER A 113 -30.31 39.93 -18.01
CA SER A 113 -31.47 39.35 -18.70
C SER A 113 -31.35 39.60 -20.20
N THR A 114 -31.54 38.56 -21.02
CA THR A 114 -31.53 38.67 -22.49
C THR A 114 -32.69 37.91 -23.11
N MET A 115 -33.07 38.27 -24.33
CA MET A 115 -34.06 37.52 -25.10
C MET A 115 -33.32 36.53 -26.01
N ALA A 116 -33.56 35.24 -25.82
CA ALA A 116 -33.03 34.20 -26.71
C ALA A 116 -33.73 34.22 -28.08
N ALA A 117 -33.14 33.56 -29.08
CA ALA A 117 -33.68 33.52 -30.44
C ALA A 117 -35.08 32.87 -30.53
N ASP A 118 -35.45 32.05 -29.54
CA ASP A 118 -36.79 31.46 -29.40
C ASP A 118 -37.83 32.41 -28.78
N GLY A 119 -37.45 33.65 -28.46
CA GLY A 119 -38.31 34.66 -27.84
C GLY A 119 -38.44 34.52 -26.32
N SER A 120 -37.79 33.53 -25.69
CA SER A 120 -37.79 33.38 -24.24
C SER A 120 -36.81 34.34 -23.57
N THR A 121 -37.20 34.88 -22.41
CA THR A 121 -36.28 35.64 -21.55
C THR A 121 -35.37 34.67 -20.80
N ARG A 122 -34.06 34.86 -20.90
CA ARG A 122 -33.01 34.06 -20.28
C ARG A 122 -32.14 34.91 -19.38
N LEU A 123 -31.66 34.32 -18.28
CA LEU A 123 -30.64 34.92 -17.44
C LEU A 123 -29.26 34.41 -17.86
N VAL A 124 -28.30 35.32 -17.96
CA VAL A 124 -26.94 35.04 -18.43
C VAL A 124 -25.94 35.55 -17.39
N TRP A 125 -24.99 34.71 -17.00
CA TRP A 125 -23.90 35.11 -16.12
C TRP A 125 -22.57 34.48 -16.55
N LEU A 126 -21.47 35.11 -16.15
CA LEU A 126 -20.12 34.71 -16.53
C LEU A 126 -19.30 34.40 -15.29
N LEU A 127 -18.63 33.25 -15.30
CA LEU A 127 -17.72 32.81 -14.25
C LEU A 127 -16.30 32.65 -14.80
N SER A 128 -15.27 32.81 -13.97
CA SER A 128 -13.91 32.38 -14.32
C SER A 128 -13.85 30.86 -14.49
N PHE A 129 -13.11 30.38 -15.48
CA PHE A 129 -12.89 28.93 -15.66
C PHE A 129 -11.92 28.39 -14.60
N VAL A 130 -12.19 27.19 -14.10
CA VAL A 130 -11.31 26.47 -13.18
C VAL A 130 -10.74 25.26 -13.91
N ASN A 131 -9.42 25.20 -14.04
CA ASN A 131 -8.73 24.08 -14.69
C ASN A 131 -8.67 22.87 -13.74
N GLY A 132 -8.98 21.69 -14.26
CA GLY A 132 -8.79 20.43 -13.54
C GLY A 132 -9.46 19.25 -14.23
N THR A 133 -9.15 18.04 -13.75
CA THR A 133 -9.82 16.81 -14.14
C THR A 133 -10.91 16.49 -13.12
N VAL A 134 -12.10 16.09 -13.57
CA VAL A 134 -13.17 15.68 -12.65
C VAL A 134 -12.75 14.45 -11.85
N LEU A 135 -13.08 14.40 -10.55
CA LEU A 135 -12.71 13.31 -9.66
C LEU A 135 -13.15 11.93 -10.18
N ALA A 136 -14.29 11.85 -10.89
CA ALA A 136 -14.81 10.64 -11.51
C ALA A 136 -13.82 9.99 -12.50
N GLU A 137 -12.97 10.79 -13.14
CA GLU A 137 -11.96 10.35 -14.11
C GLU A 137 -10.57 10.16 -13.48
N VAL A 138 -10.36 10.65 -12.26
CA VAL A 138 -9.06 10.58 -11.59
C VAL A 138 -8.78 9.18 -11.04
N ARG A 139 -7.60 8.65 -11.31
CA ARG A 139 -7.14 7.36 -10.76
C ARG A 139 -5.73 7.47 -10.19
N PRO A 140 -5.48 6.92 -8.99
CA PRO A 140 -6.43 6.44 -7.99
C PRO A 140 -7.00 7.61 -7.16
N HIS A 141 -8.08 7.37 -6.41
CA HIS A 141 -8.42 8.26 -5.29
C HIS A 141 -7.67 7.79 -4.05
N THR A 142 -6.57 8.47 -3.73
CA THR A 142 -5.80 8.20 -2.51
C THR A 142 -6.47 8.81 -1.29
N ASN A 143 -6.15 8.29 -0.09
CA ASN A 143 -6.66 8.86 1.16
C ASN A 143 -6.21 10.31 1.35
N GLU A 144 -5.03 10.70 0.85
CA GLU A 144 -4.53 12.07 0.89
C GLU A 144 -5.39 13.01 0.03
N LEU A 145 -5.74 12.59 -1.19
CA LEU A 145 -6.62 13.36 -2.08
C LEU A 145 -8.04 13.50 -1.48
N LEU A 146 -8.59 12.41 -0.97
CA LEU A 146 -9.92 12.42 -0.34
C LEU A 146 -9.93 13.25 0.96
N GLY A 147 -8.85 13.20 1.75
CA GLY A 147 -8.67 14.08 2.89
C GLY A 147 -8.53 15.56 2.51
N ASP A 148 -7.92 15.86 1.36
CA ASP A 148 -7.86 17.22 0.82
C ASP A 148 -9.24 17.72 0.37
N LEU A 149 -10.07 16.84 -0.21
CA LEU A 149 -11.49 17.14 -0.51
C LEU A 149 -12.28 17.47 0.75
N GLY A 150 -12.15 16.64 1.78
CA GLY A 150 -12.77 16.93 3.07
C GLY A 150 -12.37 18.30 3.61
N ARG A 151 -11.06 18.59 3.62
CA ARG A 151 -10.52 19.89 4.06
C ARG A 151 -11.11 21.04 3.24
N PHE A 152 -11.13 20.91 1.91
CA PHE A 152 -11.66 21.93 1.01
C PHE A 152 -13.12 22.26 1.33
N LEU A 153 -13.95 21.23 1.51
CA LEU A 153 -15.37 21.40 1.85
C LEU A 153 -15.57 22.04 3.23
N GLY A 154 -14.76 21.64 4.22
CA GLY A 154 -14.81 22.25 5.55
C GLY A 154 -14.43 23.74 5.52
N GLU A 155 -13.37 24.12 4.80
CA GLU A 155 -12.97 25.52 4.64
C GLU A 155 -14.06 26.35 3.94
N MET A 156 -14.74 25.76 2.95
CA MET A 156 -15.85 26.39 2.24
C MET A 156 -17.06 26.60 3.15
N ASP A 157 -17.47 25.58 3.91
CA ASP A 157 -18.61 25.68 4.83
C ASP A 157 -18.34 26.64 5.98
N ALA A 158 -17.10 26.67 6.50
CA ALA A 158 -16.69 27.67 7.48
C ALA A 158 -16.84 29.11 6.94
N ALA A 159 -16.53 29.33 5.67
CA ALA A 159 -16.72 30.63 5.01
C ALA A 159 -18.21 30.95 4.74
N LEU A 160 -19.01 29.95 4.36
CA LEU A 160 -20.45 30.07 4.13
C LEU A 160 -21.27 30.19 5.42
N GLN A 161 -20.70 29.91 6.59
CA GLN A 161 -21.42 29.95 7.87
C GLN A 161 -22.13 31.30 8.13
N SER A 162 -21.59 32.41 7.60
CA SER A 162 -22.16 33.76 7.73
C SER A 162 -22.98 34.22 6.51
N PHE A 163 -23.14 33.36 5.50
CA PHE A 163 -23.92 33.63 4.30
C PHE A 163 -25.36 33.17 4.49
N ASP A 164 -26.31 34.01 4.09
CA ASP A 164 -27.73 33.68 4.04
C ASP A 164 -28.38 34.35 2.82
N HIS A 165 -29.42 33.72 2.30
CA HIS A 165 -30.17 34.22 1.15
C HIS A 165 -31.58 33.61 1.13
N ALA A 166 -32.61 34.39 0.84
CA ALA A 166 -33.99 33.90 0.84
C ALA A 166 -34.20 32.68 -0.08
N ALA A 167 -33.57 32.67 -1.26
CA ALA A 167 -33.65 31.54 -2.19
C ALA A 167 -32.90 30.28 -1.73
N ALA A 168 -32.04 30.36 -0.71
CA ALA A 168 -31.40 29.18 -0.12
C ALA A 168 -32.39 28.36 0.72
N HIS A 169 -33.43 28.99 1.25
CA HIS A 169 -34.50 28.36 2.03
C HIS A 169 -35.56 27.73 1.11
N ARG A 170 -35.12 26.77 0.29
CA ARG A 170 -35.94 26.09 -0.72
C ARG A 170 -36.08 24.61 -0.42
N GLU A 171 -37.07 23.98 -1.06
CA GLU A 171 -37.20 22.52 -1.04
C GLU A 171 -36.39 21.93 -2.19
N LEU A 172 -35.52 20.96 -1.89
CA LEU A 172 -34.68 20.28 -2.86
C LEU A 172 -34.81 18.77 -2.66
N LYS A 173 -35.00 17.99 -3.73
CA LYS A 173 -35.11 16.52 -3.64
C LYS A 173 -33.84 15.84 -3.10
N TRP A 174 -32.71 16.52 -3.28
CA TRP A 174 -31.37 16.13 -2.88
C TRP A 174 -30.99 16.58 -1.46
N ASP A 175 -31.87 17.33 -0.76
CA ASP A 175 -31.70 17.70 0.65
C ASP A 175 -31.73 16.45 1.52
N SER A 176 -30.58 16.13 2.12
CA SER A 176 -30.42 14.92 2.95
C SER A 176 -31.32 14.91 4.18
N SER A 177 -31.87 16.05 4.62
CA SER A 177 -32.85 16.11 5.72
C SER A 177 -34.26 15.66 5.30
N ARG A 178 -34.48 15.41 4.00
CA ARG A 178 -35.77 15.03 3.41
C ARG A 178 -35.73 13.69 2.69
N ALA A 179 -34.67 12.90 2.86
CA ALA A 179 -34.44 11.67 2.09
C ALA A 179 -35.58 10.62 2.20
N ALA A 180 -36.44 10.69 3.22
CA ALA A 180 -37.57 9.78 3.43
C ALA A 180 -38.60 9.74 2.28
N TRP A 181 -38.64 10.76 1.40
CA TRP A 181 -39.57 10.78 0.25
C TRP A 181 -39.42 9.56 -0.67
N ILE A 182 -38.23 8.94 -0.70
CA ILE A 182 -37.95 7.81 -1.60
C ILE A 182 -38.80 6.58 -1.31
N LYS A 183 -39.34 6.45 -0.09
CA LYS A 183 -40.20 5.33 0.31
C LYS A 183 -41.39 5.12 -0.60
N ASP A 184 -42.00 6.20 -1.07
CA ASP A 184 -43.16 6.14 -1.97
C ASP A 184 -42.79 5.65 -3.39
N HIS A 185 -41.48 5.61 -3.69
CA HIS A 185 -40.90 5.30 -4.99
C HIS A 185 -40.01 4.05 -5.02
N ILE A 186 -39.71 3.43 -3.88
CA ILE A 186 -38.92 2.18 -3.80
C ILE A 186 -39.51 1.06 -4.68
N LYS A 187 -40.83 1.05 -4.87
CA LYS A 187 -41.56 0.11 -5.75
C LYS A 187 -41.08 0.12 -7.21
N HIS A 188 -40.43 1.19 -7.67
CA HIS A 188 -39.88 1.30 -9.03
C HIS A 188 -38.57 0.52 -9.21
N ILE A 189 -37.91 0.13 -8.12
CA ILE A 189 -36.75 -0.79 -8.17
C ILE A 189 -37.29 -2.20 -8.38
N SER A 190 -37.03 -2.80 -9.54
CA SER A 190 -37.58 -4.11 -9.92
C SER A 190 -36.96 -5.27 -9.13
N ASP A 191 -35.65 -5.24 -8.89
CA ASP A 191 -34.91 -6.27 -8.15
C ASP A 191 -35.26 -6.24 -6.65
N SER A 192 -35.74 -7.36 -6.12
CA SER A 192 -36.19 -7.47 -4.73
C SER A 192 -35.07 -7.38 -3.69
N LYS A 193 -33.84 -7.83 -4.01
CA LYS A 193 -32.70 -7.75 -3.10
C LYS A 193 -32.21 -6.30 -2.97
N ARG A 194 -32.11 -5.61 -4.11
CA ARG A 194 -31.80 -4.17 -4.17
C ARG A 194 -32.87 -3.32 -3.51
N ARG A 195 -34.14 -3.69 -3.65
CA ARG A 195 -35.25 -3.06 -2.92
C ARG A 195 -35.08 -3.20 -1.40
N ALA A 196 -34.86 -4.41 -0.91
CA ALA A 196 -34.65 -4.67 0.52
C ALA A 196 -33.41 -3.94 1.07
N LEU A 197 -32.36 -3.78 0.24
CA LEU A 197 -31.17 -3.01 0.58
C LEU A 197 -31.48 -1.53 0.78
N VAL A 198 -32.25 -0.91 -0.11
CA VAL A 198 -32.71 0.49 0.04
C VAL A 198 -33.63 0.64 1.25
N GLU A 199 -34.56 -0.30 1.47
CA GLU A 199 -35.44 -0.32 2.64
C GLU A 199 -34.63 -0.37 3.95
N LYS A 200 -33.54 -1.15 4.00
CA LYS A 200 -32.62 -1.19 5.14
C LYS A 200 -32.01 0.19 5.43
N PHE A 201 -31.50 0.89 4.42
CA PHE A 201 -30.93 2.22 4.63
C PHE A 201 -31.99 3.29 4.96
N CYS A 202 -33.20 3.17 4.45
CA CYS A 202 -34.33 3.99 4.89
C CYS A 202 -34.63 3.77 6.38
N ALA A 203 -34.66 2.53 6.84
CA ALA A 203 -34.90 2.22 8.25
C ALA A 203 -33.78 2.78 9.15
N VAL A 204 -32.52 2.64 8.74
CA VAL A 204 -31.37 3.22 9.45
C VAL A 204 -31.45 4.75 9.49
N TYR A 205 -31.81 5.40 8.37
CA TYR A 205 -32.01 6.84 8.32
C TYR A 205 -33.11 7.32 9.28
N GLU A 206 -34.24 6.60 9.34
CA GLU A 206 -35.34 6.95 10.23
C GLU A 206 -35.01 6.75 11.71
N ALA A 207 -34.24 5.70 12.03
CA ALA A 207 -33.83 5.42 13.39
C ALA A 207 -32.76 6.40 13.90
N GLU A 208 -31.80 6.77 13.05
CA GLU A 208 -30.59 7.49 13.48
C GLU A 208 -30.60 8.98 13.11
N VAL A 209 -31.16 9.36 11.95
CA VAL A 209 -31.09 10.75 11.46
C VAL A 209 -32.31 11.56 11.89
N LEU A 210 -33.53 11.06 11.62
CA LEU A 210 -34.77 11.82 11.88
C LEU A 210 -34.89 12.33 13.33
N PRO A 211 -34.58 11.55 14.38
CA PRO A 211 -34.67 12.02 15.77
C PRO A 211 -33.64 13.12 16.09
N ASN A 212 -32.52 13.15 15.37
CA ASN A 212 -31.44 14.11 15.59
C ASN A 212 -31.60 15.39 14.77
N LEU A 213 -32.41 15.41 13.70
CA LEU A 213 -32.58 16.56 12.80
C LEU A 213 -32.78 17.92 13.50
N PRO A 214 -33.61 18.06 14.57
CA PRO A 214 -33.81 19.35 15.23
C PRO A 214 -32.58 19.86 16.00
N LEU A 215 -31.62 18.97 16.27
CA LEU A 215 -30.44 19.22 17.09
C LEU A 215 -29.16 19.34 16.26
N LEU A 216 -29.23 19.07 14.95
CA LEU A 216 -28.11 19.23 14.04
C LEU A 216 -27.96 20.69 13.62
N ARG A 217 -26.71 21.14 13.51
CA ARG A 217 -26.37 22.44 12.97
C ARG A 217 -26.90 22.57 11.53
N ARG A 218 -27.41 23.76 11.21
CA ARG A 218 -27.88 24.12 9.87
C ARG A 218 -27.13 25.34 9.35
N SER A 219 -26.87 25.33 8.06
CA SER A 219 -26.20 26.41 7.33
C SER A 219 -26.58 26.35 5.86
N VAL A 220 -26.29 27.42 5.12
CA VAL A 220 -26.21 27.31 3.66
C VAL A 220 -25.00 26.44 3.32
N ILE A 221 -25.23 25.37 2.57
CA ILE A 221 -24.20 24.41 2.14
C ILE A 221 -24.11 24.37 0.62
N TYR A 222 -23.00 23.87 0.09
CA TYR A 222 -22.82 23.66 -1.36
C TYR A 222 -23.70 22.53 -1.88
N GLY A 223 -23.74 21.40 -1.15
CA GLY A 223 -24.77 20.36 -1.30
C GLY A 223 -24.60 19.42 -2.49
N ASP A 224 -23.50 19.51 -3.24
CA ASP A 224 -23.31 18.69 -4.46
C ASP A 224 -21.85 18.37 -4.79
N ALA A 225 -21.10 17.93 -3.78
CA ALA A 225 -19.75 17.40 -3.94
C ALA A 225 -19.73 15.99 -4.56
N ASN A 226 -20.42 15.82 -5.69
CA ASN A 226 -20.33 14.61 -6.51
C ASN A 226 -19.03 14.57 -7.32
N ASP A 227 -18.65 13.38 -7.78
CA ASP A 227 -17.37 13.14 -8.43
C ASP A 227 -17.21 13.81 -9.80
N TYR A 228 -18.29 14.32 -10.41
CA TYR A 228 -18.24 15.13 -11.63
C TYR A 228 -18.11 16.64 -11.38
N ASN A 229 -18.43 17.10 -10.16
CA ASN A 229 -18.37 18.52 -9.78
C ASN A 229 -17.12 18.87 -8.96
N VAL A 230 -16.31 17.88 -8.60
CA VAL A 230 -15.02 18.05 -7.93
C VAL A 230 -13.89 18.02 -8.95
N LEU A 231 -13.12 19.09 -9.06
CA LEU A 231 -11.96 19.19 -9.94
C LEU A 231 -10.66 18.92 -9.17
N VAL A 232 -9.76 18.14 -9.76
CA VAL A 232 -8.46 17.76 -9.21
C VAL A 232 -7.35 18.32 -10.12
N GLY A 233 -6.29 18.86 -9.50
CA GLY A 233 -5.13 19.38 -10.23
C GLY A 233 -4.35 18.28 -10.95
N ASP A 234 -3.33 18.64 -11.72
CA ASP A 234 -2.54 17.71 -12.52
C ASP A 234 -1.97 16.52 -11.71
N PRO A 235 -1.72 15.37 -12.35
CA PRO A 235 -1.16 14.18 -11.67
C PRO A 235 0.23 14.40 -11.05
N TRP A 236 0.88 15.52 -11.33
CA TRP A 236 2.19 15.90 -10.80
C TRP A 236 2.21 17.34 -10.32
N PRO A 237 2.90 17.65 -9.20
CA PRO A 237 3.55 16.74 -8.25
C PRO A 237 2.55 16.07 -7.27
N GLN A 238 2.84 14.83 -6.83
CA GLN A 238 2.04 14.12 -5.81
C GLN A 238 2.44 14.56 -4.37
N PRO A 239 1.51 14.56 -3.40
CA PRO A 239 0.10 14.16 -3.52
C PRO A 239 -0.76 15.21 -4.27
N ARG A 240 -1.72 14.75 -5.07
CA ARG A 240 -2.71 15.61 -5.75
C ARG A 240 -3.58 16.37 -4.75
N LYS A 241 -4.08 17.52 -5.20
CA LYS A 241 -4.99 18.39 -4.44
C LYS A 241 -6.23 18.74 -5.25
N ILE A 242 -7.28 19.15 -4.56
CA ILE A 242 -8.49 19.70 -5.17
C ILE A 242 -8.16 21.04 -5.82
N ALA A 243 -8.47 21.14 -7.11
CA ALA A 243 -8.28 22.33 -7.93
C ALA A 243 -9.52 23.24 -7.94
N GLY A 244 -10.69 22.73 -7.56
CA GLY A 244 -11.88 23.53 -7.32
C GLY A 244 -13.17 22.73 -7.31
N LEU A 245 -14.27 23.43 -7.05
CA LEU A 245 -15.63 22.91 -7.15
C LEU A 245 -16.40 23.74 -8.16
N ILE A 246 -17.28 23.09 -8.91
CA ILE A 246 -18.13 23.72 -9.93
C ILE A 246 -19.59 23.37 -9.69
N ASP A 247 -20.49 24.13 -10.32
CA ASP A 247 -21.94 23.89 -10.28
C ASP A 247 -22.64 24.09 -8.91
N PHE A 248 -22.83 25.36 -8.54
CA PHE A 248 -23.48 25.77 -7.29
C PHE A 248 -25.03 25.70 -7.35
N GLY A 249 -25.58 24.91 -8.28
CA GLY A 249 -27.02 24.83 -8.53
C GLY A 249 -27.81 24.15 -7.41
N ASP A 250 -27.16 23.28 -6.62
CA ASP A 250 -27.79 22.50 -5.55
C ASP A 250 -27.63 23.14 -4.15
N MET A 251 -27.04 24.33 -4.09
CA MET A 251 -26.95 25.12 -2.87
C MET A 251 -28.34 25.29 -2.22
N HIS A 252 -28.38 25.07 -0.92
CA HIS A 252 -29.58 25.26 -0.10
C HIS A 252 -29.20 25.38 1.38
N HIS A 253 -30.12 25.89 2.18
CA HIS A 253 -30.02 25.88 3.63
C HIS A 253 -30.43 24.51 4.17
N GLY A 254 -29.45 23.71 4.59
CA GLY A 254 -29.61 22.31 5.00
C GLY A 254 -28.88 21.99 6.31
N ILE A 255 -28.83 20.71 6.67
CA ILE A 255 -27.97 20.26 7.79
C ILE A 255 -26.51 20.26 7.34
N THR A 256 -25.62 20.85 8.15
CA THR A 256 -24.20 21.03 7.81
C THR A 256 -23.49 19.71 7.57
N ALA A 257 -23.79 18.67 8.36
CA ALA A 257 -23.23 17.32 8.20
C ALA A 257 -23.55 16.66 6.83
N SER A 258 -24.47 17.21 6.03
CA SER A 258 -24.72 16.72 4.67
C SER A 258 -23.50 16.87 3.77
N GLU A 259 -22.72 17.95 3.93
CA GLU A 259 -21.63 18.26 3.02
C GLU A 259 -20.56 17.14 2.97
N PRO A 260 -19.94 16.73 4.10
CA PRO A 260 -19.00 15.62 4.08
C PRO A 260 -19.68 14.27 3.77
N ALA A 261 -20.96 14.09 4.12
CA ALA A 261 -21.69 12.86 3.81
C ALA A 261 -21.94 12.68 2.30
N ILE A 262 -22.26 13.77 1.59
CA ILE A 262 -22.43 13.76 0.14
C ILE A 262 -21.11 13.44 -0.54
N ALA A 263 -20.03 14.15 -0.18
CA ALA A 263 -18.71 13.88 -0.72
C ALA A 263 -18.26 12.43 -0.48
N ALA A 264 -18.48 11.91 0.73
CA ALA A 264 -18.18 10.52 1.06
C ALA A 264 -18.99 9.52 0.24
N ALA A 265 -20.29 9.78 -0.02
CA ALA A 265 -21.12 8.90 -0.83
C ALA A 265 -20.59 8.69 -2.25
N TYR A 266 -20.00 9.72 -2.88
CA TYR A 266 -19.42 9.60 -4.21
C TYR A 266 -17.96 9.10 -4.19
N ALA A 267 -17.18 9.42 -3.15
CA ALA A 267 -15.79 8.98 -3.04
C ALA A 267 -15.63 7.46 -2.79
N ILE A 268 -16.65 6.80 -2.24
CA ILE A 268 -16.64 5.36 -1.99
C ILE A 268 -17.02 4.52 -3.21
N LEU A 269 -17.47 5.14 -4.31
CA LEU A 269 -17.84 4.42 -5.53
C LEU A 269 -16.63 3.64 -6.07
N GLY A 270 -16.85 2.35 -6.36
CA GLY A 270 -15.80 1.45 -6.86
C GLY A 270 -14.75 1.00 -5.84
N LYS A 271 -14.84 1.37 -4.55
CA LYS A 271 -13.86 0.99 -3.51
C LYS A 271 -14.19 -0.35 -2.85
N GLU A 272 -13.26 -1.30 -2.83
CA GLU A 272 -13.46 -2.60 -2.16
C GLU A 272 -13.77 -2.45 -0.67
N ASP A 273 -13.02 -1.60 0.01
CA ASP A 273 -13.32 -1.13 1.37
C ASP A 273 -13.72 0.35 1.34
N PRO A 274 -15.02 0.67 1.48
CA PRO A 274 -15.50 2.06 1.39
C PRO A 274 -15.19 2.89 2.65
N LEU A 275 -14.97 2.25 3.81
CA LEU A 275 -14.91 2.99 5.07
C LEU A 275 -13.66 3.87 5.21
N PRO A 276 -12.44 3.44 4.82
CA PRO A 276 -11.25 4.30 4.83
C PRO A 276 -11.40 5.54 3.94
N ALA A 277 -12.03 5.41 2.77
CA ALA A 277 -12.26 6.51 1.85
C ALA A 277 -13.22 7.56 2.44
N ALA A 278 -14.33 7.11 3.05
CA ALA A 278 -15.24 8.00 3.77
C ALA A 278 -14.56 8.66 4.98
N ALA A 279 -13.81 7.88 5.77
CA ALA A 279 -13.10 8.38 6.95
C ALA A 279 -12.05 9.43 6.59
N ALA A 280 -11.37 9.31 5.45
CA ALA A 280 -10.42 10.32 4.97
C ALA A 280 -11.10 11.68 4.74
N ILE A 281 -12.26 11.70 4.07
CA ILE A 281 -13.06 12.93 3.86
C ILE A 281 -13.51 13.51 5.20
N VAL A 282 -14.08 12.69 6.07
CA VAL A 282 -14.58 13.14 7.38
C VAL A 282 -13.45 13.73 8.22
N ALA A 283 -12.27 13.10 8.24
CA ALA A 283 -11.10 13.62 8.92
C ALA A 283 -10.62 14.95 8.33
N GLY A 284 -10.60 15.06 6.99
CA GLY A 284 -10.29 16.30 6.28
C GLY A 284 -11.23 17.44 6.67
N TYR A 285 -12.53 17.17 6.60
CA TYR A 285 -13.58 18.13 6.92
C TYR A 285 -13.49 18.57 8.37
N HIS A 286 -13.43 17.63 9.32
CA HIS A 286 -13.38 17.93 10.75
C HIS A 286 -12.18 18.81 11.15
N ARG A 287 -11.02 18.65 10.49
CA ARG A 287 -9.84 19.50 10.73
C ARG A 287 -10.05 20.94 10.28
N ALA A 288 -10.81 21.16 9.20
CA ALA A 288 -11.09 22.48 8.65
C ALA A 288 -12.31 23.14 9.30
N PHE A 289 -13.35 22.35 9.57
CA PHE A 289 -14.58 22.77 10.21
C PHE A 289 -15.12 21.63 11.08
N SER A 290 -14.96 21.77 12.39
CA SER A 290 -15.21 20.69 13.33
C SER A 290 -16.66 20.23 13.32
N LEU A 291 -16.82 18.90 13.31
CA LEU A 291 -18.08 18.20 13.46
C LEU A 291 -18.28 17.84 14.93
N ASP A 292 -19.49 18.03 15.43
CA ASP A 292 -19.85 17.58 16.79
C ASP A 292 -20.20 16.09 16.85
N GLU A 293 -20.40 15.58 18.08
CA GLU A 293 -20.73 14.17 18.36
C GLU A 293 -21.96 13.68 17.58
N ARG A 294 -23.00 14.51 17.49
CA ARG A 294 -24.28 14.17 16.85
C ARG A 294 -24.15 14.22 15.34
N GLU A 295 -23.41 15.18 14.81
CA GLU A 295 -23.10 15.25 13.38
C GLU A 295 -22.33 14.02 12.94
N LEU A 296 -21.31 13.59 13.70
CA LEU A 296 -20.54 12.37 13.41
C LEU A 296 -21.41 11.10 13.43
N SER A 297 -22.37 11.00 14.36
CA SER A 297 -23.22 9.80 14.49
C SER A 297 -24.19 9.61 13.31
N VAL A 298 -24.58 10.69 12.63
CA VAL A 298 -25.51 10.63 11.49
C VAL A 298 -24.81 10.48 10.13
N LEU A 299 -23.48 10.64 10.04
CA LEU A 299 -22.78 10.60 8.75
C LEU A 299 -22.97 9.28 7.98
N PHE A 300 -22.80 8.14 8.63
CA PHE A 300 -22.95 6.84 7.96
C PHE A 300 -24.38 6.61 7.43
N PRO A 301 -25.44 6.84 8.24
CA PRO A 301 -26.81 6.88 7.73
C PRO A 301 -27.03 7.87 6.58
N LEU A 302 -26.46 9.07 6.64
CA LEU A 302 -26.60 10.10 5.59
C LEU A 302 -25.93 9.67 4.27
N ILE A 303 -24.74 9.04 4.33
CA ILE A 303 -24.05 8.47 3.17
C ILE A 303 -24.93 7.41 2.50
N GLY A 304 -25.45 6.47 3.29
CA GLY A 304 -26.34 5.43 2.79
C GLY A 304 -27.64 5.99 2.20
N ALA A 305 -28.24 6.98 2.87
CA ALA A 305 -29.43 7.68 2.39
C ALA A 305 -29.18 8.42 1.07
N ARG A 306 -28.04 9.10 0.90
CA ARG A 306 -27.68 9.79 -0.35
C ARG A 306 -27.60 8.81 -1.53
N LEU A 307 -26.96 7.65 -1.33
CA LEU A 307 -26.91 6.61 -2.35
C LEU A 307 -28.28 5.99 -2.64
N ALA A 308 -29.08 5.73 -1.60
CA ALA A 308 -30.44 5.23 -1.72
C ALA A 308 -31.34 6.19 -2.51
N VAL A 309 -31.21 7.50 -2.29
CA VAL A 309 -31.88 8.54 -3.08
C VAL A 309 -31.44 8.50 -4.54
N SER A 310 -30.14 8.40 -4.80
CA SER A 310 -29.60 8.31 -6.17
C SER A 310 -30.19 7.14 -6.96
N VAL A 311 -30.13 5.92 -6.42
CA VAL A 311 -30.61 4.72 -7.11
C VAL A 311 -32.13 4.67 -7.22
N THR A 312 -32.87 5.19 -6.24
CA THR A 312 -34.35 5.26 -6.30
C THR A 312 -34.81 6.29 -7.32
N ASN A 313 -34.18 7.47 -7.35
CA ASN A 313 -34.47 8.51 -8.32
C ASN A 313 -34.22 8.02 -9.75
N SER A 314 -33.12 7.30 -9.99
CA SER A 314 -32.82 6.75 -11.31
C SER A 314 -33.79 5.61 -11.71
N ALA A 315 -34.14 4.70 -10.80
CA ALA A 315 -35.17 3.68 -11.04
C ALA A 315 -36.54 4.30 -11.38
N TYR A 316 -36.94 5.36 -10.66
CA TYR A 316 -38.16 6.09 -10.94
C TYR A 316 -38.10 6.81 -12.29
N ARG A 317 -37.03 7.55 -12.60
CA ARG A 317 -36.87 8.26 -13.89
C ARG A 317 -36.98 7.31 -15.08
N ARG A 318 -36.45 6.08 -14.97
CA ARG A 318 -36.60 5.04 -16.00
C ARG A 318 -38.06 4.70 -16.31
N THR A 319 -38.96 4.79 -15.33
CA THR A 319 -40.39 4.56 -15.56
C THR A 319 -41.11 5.73 -16.22
N VAL A 320 -40.57 6.94 -16.10
CA VAL A 320 -41.20 8.18 -16.58
C VAL A 320 -40.62 8.64 -17.93
N LYS A 321 -39.31 8.47 -18.15
CA LYS A 321 -38.58 8.77 -19.39
C LYS A 321 -37.57 7.65 -19.70
N PRO A 322 -38.01 6.54 -20.34
CA PRO A 322 -37.13 5.39 -20.62
C PRO A 322 -35.97 5.70 -21.56
N GLU A 323 -36.14 6.70 -22.43
CA GLU A 323 -35.22 7.11 -23.50
C GLU A 323 -34.18 8.16 -23.03
N ASP A 324 -34.18 8.57 -21.75
CA ASP A 324 -33.29 9.61 -21.23
C ASP A 324 -31.85 9.09 -21.07
N PRO A 325 -30.86 9.61 -21.83
CA PRO A 325 -29.47 9.17 -21.74
C PRO A 325 -28.88 9.35 -20.33
N TYR A 326 -29.37 10.32 -19.56
CA TYR A 326 -28.93 10.58 -18.18
C TYR A 326 -29.35 9.47 -17.21
N VAL A 327 -30.36 8.66 -17.57
CA VAL A 327 -30.80 7.47 -16.81
C VAL A 327 -29.94 6.24 -17.12
N THR A 328 -29.12 6.29 -18.19
CA THR A 328 -28.26 5.18 -18.64
C THR A 328 -26.81 5.26 -18.15
N VAL A 329 -26.37 6.36 -17.54
CA VAL A 329 -25.03 6.49 -16.97
C VAL A 329 -25.01 5.96 -15.52
N SER A 330 -24.75 4.65 -15.41
CA SER A 330 -24.00 4.00 -14.32
C SER A 330 -24.55 4.08 -12.87
N GLU A 331 -25.69 3.43 -12.58
CA GLU A 331 -26.10 3.10 -11.19
C GLU A 331 -25.23 2.01 -10.53
N ALA A 332 -24.50 1.22 -11.33
CA ALA A 332 -23.81 0.00 -10.84
C ALA A 332 -22.82 0.28 -9.69
N PRO A 333 -21.94 1.30 -9.76
CA PRO A 333 -21.04 1.64 -8.66
C PRO A 333 -21.79 2.05 -7.37
N ALA A 334 -22.94 2.70 -7.50
CA ALA A 334 -23.76 3.09 -6.35
C ALA A 334 -24.42 1.88 -5.67
N TRP A 335 -24.88 0.91 -6.47
CA TRP A 335 -25.36 -0.38 -5.95
C TRP A 335 -24.25 -1.16 -5.24
N GLU A 336 -23.06 -1.27 -5.84
CA GLU A 336 -21.91 -1.92 -5.21
C GLU A 336 -21.51 -1.24 -3.89
N ALA A 337 -21.52 0.10 -3.85
CA ALA A 337 -21.24 0.86 -2.63
C ALA A 337 -22.28 0.58 -1.53
N LEU A 338 -23.58 0.58 -1.86
CA LEU A 338 -24.64 0.22 -0.90
C LEU A 338 -24.47 -1.22 -0.38
N GLU A 339 -24.15 -2.18 -1.25
CA GLU A 339 -23.92 -3.57 -0.87
C GLU A 339 -22.72 -3.73 0.07
N ARG A 340 -21.63 -2.98 -0.17
CA ARG A 340 -20.44 -2.95 0.70
C ARG A 340 -20.72 -2.27 2.02
N LEU A 341 -21.39 -1.11 2.02
CA LEU A 341 -21.81 -0.41 3.24
C LEU A 341 -22.73 -1.28 4.10
N ALA A 342 -23.62 -2.07 3.50
CA ALA A 342 -24.55 -2.91 4.25
C ALA A 342 -23.86 -4.03 5.06
N LYS A 343 -22.59 -4.32 4.80
CA LYS A 343 -21.73 -5.25 5.56
C LYS A 343 -21.04 -4.57 6.74
N ILE A 344 -21.08 -3.24 6.83
CA ILE A 344 -20.46 -2.46 7.90
C ILE A 344 -21.51 -2.15 8.96
N HIS A 345 -21.17 -2.41 10.22
CA HIS A 345 -22.04 -2.05 11.33
C HIS A 345 -22.08 -0.52 11.51
N PRO A 346 -23.26 0.14 11.62
CA PRO A 346 -23.35 1.60 11.73
C PRO A 346 -22.52 2.19 12.88
N ARG A 347 -22.54 1.55 14.06
CA ARG A 347 -21.74 1.98 15.21
C ARG A 347 -20.23 1.83 14.95
N PHE A 348 -19.80 0.82 14.19
CA PHE A 348 -18.39 0.65 13.82
C PHE A 348 -17.91 1.75 12.86
N ALA A 349 -18.74 2.11 11.87
CA ALA A 349 -18.45 3.25 11.00
C ALA A 349 -18.36 4.56 11.78
N TYR A 350 -19.29 4.79 12.70
CA TYR A 350 -19.26 5.92 13.62
C TYR A 350 -17.95 5.97 14.42
N TYR A 351 -17.55 4.87 15.04
CA TYR A 351 -16.29 4.80 15.81
C TYR A 351 -15.05 5.03 14.95
N THR A 352 -15.09 4.60 13.69
CA THR A 352 -14.03 4.85 12.73
C THR A 352 -13.95 6.33 12.34
N PHE A 353 -15.09 7.01 12.14
CA PHE A 353 -15.11 8.45 11.89
C PHE A 353 -14.57 9.24 13.08
N ARG A 354 -14.94 8.87 14.31
CA ARG A 354 -14.38 9.47 15.53
C ARG A 354 -12.87 9.33 15.59
N ALA A 355 -12.36 8.11 15.39
CA ALA A 355 -10.93 7.84 15.38
C ALA A 355 -10.20 8.66 14.30
N ALA A 356 -10.79 8.77 13.10
CA ALA A 356 -10.25 9.55 11.99
C ALA A 356 -10.22 11.06 12.29
N CYS A 357 -11.15 11.57 13.10
CA CYS A 357 -11.18 12.93 13.63
C CYS A 357 -10.22 13.17 14.82
N GLY A 358 -9.51 12.15 15.30
CA GLY A 358 -8.63 12.25 16.46
C GLY A 358 -9.35 12.19 17.82
N LEU A 359 -10.62 11.77 17.83
CA LEU A 359 -11.39 11.54 19.04
C LEU A 359 -11.21 10.09 19.52
N PRO A 360 -11.42 9.79 20.82
CA PRO A 360 -11.52 8.40 21.29
C PRO A 360 -12.57 7.63 20.48
N ALA A 361 -12.18 6.51 19.88
CA ALA A 361 -12.99 5.82 18.87
C ALA A 361 -14.36 5.42 19.42
N VAL A 362 -14.41 4.82 20.61
CA VAL A 362 -15.66 4.45 21.30
C VAL A 362 -15.90 5.41 22.48
N PRO A 363 -16.96 6.23 22.47
CA PRO A 363 -17.22 7.24 23.50
C PRO A 363 -17.28 6.69 24.94
N GLN A 364 -17.81 5.48 25.12
CA GLN A 364 -17.99 4.85 26.43
C GLN A 364 -16.71 4.18 26.95
N SER A 365 -15.71 3.95 26.08
CA SER A 365 -14.53 3.14 26.41
C SER A 365 -13.69 3.77 27.51
N GLU A 366 -13.52 5.09 27.49
CA GLU A 366 -12.75 5.83 28.50
C GLU A 366 -13.38 5.67 29.89
N LYS A 367 -14.70 5.88 30.00
CA LYS A 367 -15.43 5.72 31.27
C LYS A 367 -15.34 4.31 31.84
N VAL A 368 -15.45 3.29 30.99
CA VAL A 368 -15.31 1.90 31.42
C VAL A 368 -13.87 1.61 31.86
N THR A 369 -12.88 2.09 31.10
CA THR A 369 -11.46 1.94 31.40
C THR A 369 -11.10 2.59 32.74
N GLU A 370 -11.50 3.85 32.95
CA GLU A 370 -11.29 4.56 34.22
C GLU A 370 -11.93 3.82 35.41
N TRP A 371 -13.15 3.30 35.22
CA TRP A 371 -13.82 2.51 36.26
C TRP A 371 -13.05 1.21 36.55
N LEU A 372 -12.54 0.53 35.51
CA LEU A 372 -11.74 -0.68 35.66
C LEU A 372 -10.40 -0.40 36.33
N GLU A 373 -9.73 0.73 36.04
CA GLU A 373 -8.50 1.13 36.72
C GLU A 373 -8.73 1.35 38.22
N ALA A 374 -9.86 1.98 38.58
CA ALA A 374 -10.22 2.25 39.97
C ALA A 374 -10.66 0.98 40.74
N ASN A 375 -11.37 0.06 40.09
CA ASN A 375 -12.04 -1.07 40.75
C ASN A 375 -11.37 -2.43 40.49
N GLY A 376 -10.59 -2.56 39.43
CA GLY A 376 -10.01 -3.82 38.96
C GLY A 376 -9.07 -4.50 39.95
N ARG A 377 -8.43 -3.73 40.85
CA ARG A 377 -7.63 -4.30 41.95
C ARG A 377 -8.43 -5.16 42.93
N SER A 378 -9.75 -4.94 43.00
CA SER A 378 -10.68 -5.73 43.84
C SER A 378 -11.30 -6.92 43.10
N ALA A 379 -10.98 -7.09 41.81
CA ALA A 379 -11.45 -8.22 41.02
C ALA A 379 -10.91 -9.54 41.60
N ALA A 380 -11.73 -10.59 41.51
CA ALA A 380 -11.24 -11.94 41.81
C ALA A 380 -10.31 -12.42 40.69
N SER A 381 -9.33 -13.26 41.04
CA SER A 381 -8.53 -13.94 40.02
C SER A 381 -9.42 -14.81 39.14
N ILE A 382 -9.16 -14.82 37.83
CA ILE A 382 -9.91 -15.65 36.89
C ILE A 382 -9.48 -17.12 36.92
N LEU A 383 -8.27 -17.39 37.42
CA LEU A 383 -7.75 -18.74 37.67
C LEU A 383 -7.90 -19.10 39.16
N ASP A 384 -7.75 -20.38 39.50
CA ASP A 384 -7.68 -20.82 40.90
C ASP A 384 -6.43 -20.29 41.63
N VAL A 385 -5.37 -19.95 40.89
CA VAL A 385 -4.21 -19.23 41.39
C VAL A 385 -4.41 -17.72 41.22
N ASP A 386 -3.78 -16.92 42.08
CA ASP A 386 -3.83 -15.46 41.97
C ASP A 386 -2.86 -14.95 40.88
N THR A 387 -3.40 -14.46 39.76
CA THR A 387 -2.63 -13.96 38.61
C THR A 387 -1.68 -12.81 38.95
N ARG A 388 -1.94 -12.09 40.06
CA ARG A 388 -1.10 -10.99 40.54
C ARG A 388 0.20 -11.47 41.21
N THR A 389 0.20 -12.66 41.79
CA THR A 389 1.28 -13.14 42.67
C THR A 389 1.89 -14.46 42.20
N ALA A 390 1.08 -15.36 41.65
CA ALA A 390 1.55 -16.67 41.17
C ALA A 390 2.62 -16.52 40.08
N PRO A 391 3.63 -17.40 40.01
CA PRO A 391 4.64 -17.38 38.96
C PRO A 391 4.01 -17.53 37.57
N SER A 392 4.46 -16.71 36.60
CA SER A 392 3.98 -16.76 35.22
C SER A 392 5.09 -16.45 34.22
N VAL A 393 4.91 -16.89 32.97
CA VAL A 393 5.76 -16.52 31.84
C VAL A 393 4.93 -15.71 30.84
N VAL A 394 5.45 -14.56 30.40
CA VAL A 394 4.88 -13.80 29.28
C VAL A 394 5.59 -14.23 28.01
N PHE A 395 4.84 -14.78 27.06
CA PHE A 395 5.40 -15.23 25.79
C PHE A 395 5.54 -14.09 24.80
N ASP A 396 6.60 -14.15 24.00
CA ASP A 396 6.69 -13.37 22.77
C ASP A 396 6.08 -14.19 21.63
N LEU A 397 4.83 -13.86 21.26
CA LEU A 397 4.12 -14.45 20.11
C LEU A 397 4.05 -13.45 18.94
N SER A 398 4.79 -12.35 19.04
CA SER A 398 4.77 -11.27 18.06
C SER A 398 5.30 -11.74 16.70
N VAL A 399 5.10 -10.94 15.67
CA VAL A 399 5.71 -11.15 14.36
C VAL A 399 7.22 -11.32 14.45
N GLY A 400 7.91 -10.65 15.37
CA GLY A 400 9.37 -10.76 15.56
C GLY A 400 9.84 -12.01 16.32
N SER A 401 8.92 -12.83 16.82
CA SER A 401 9.23 -13.91 17.75
C SER A 401 10.22 -14.95 17.21
N THR A 402 11.31 -15.18 17.92
CA THR A 402 12.26 -16.26 17.63
C THR A 402 11.72 -17.62 18.06
N LEU A 403 10.79 -17.65 19.01
CA LEU A 403 10.15 -18.87 19.55
C LEU A 403 9.34 -19.62 18.49
N LEU A 404 8.61 -18.87 17.66
CA LEU A 404 7.73 -19.43 16.62
C LEU A 404 8.48 -19.93 15.37
N GLY A 405 9.79 -19.67 15.26
CA GLY A 405 10.58 -20.01 14.07
C GLY A 405 10.27 -19.12 12.87
N ALA A 406 10.99 -19.25 11.76
CA ALA A 406 10.95 -18.31 10.63
C ALA A 406 9.64 -18.35 9.82
N LYS A 407 9.10 -19.56 9.54
CA LYS A 407 7.94 -19.81 8.68
C LYS A 407 6.63 -19.43 9.38
N PRO A 408 5.85 -18.47 8.85
CA PRO A 408 4.50 -18.20 9.33
C PRO A 408 3.60 -19.44 9.21
N GLY A 409 2.93 -19.82 10.29
CA GLY A 409 2.15 -21.08 10.37
C GLY A 409 2.96 -22.36 10.09
N GLY A 410 4.29 -22.30 10.19
CA GLY A 410 5.15 -23.43 9.86
C GLY A 410 5.16 -24.53 10.91
N ALA A 411 4.99 -24.14 12.17
CA ALA A 411 4.74 -25.06 13.27
C ALA A 411 3.23 -25.29 13.39
N THR A 412 2.84 -26.53 13.60
CA THR A 412 1.48 -26.89 14.02
C THR A 412 1.17 -26.26 15.37
N HIS A 413 -0.11 -26.03 15.66
CA HIS A 413 -0.52 -25.53 16.99
C HIS A 413 -0.06 -26.44 18.13
N GLN A 414 0.08 -27.74 17.86
CA GLN A 414 0.65 -28.70 18.80
C GLN A 414 2.14 -28.43 19.06
N GLU A 415 2.97 -28.27 18.03
CA GLU A 415 4.41 -27.98 18.19
C GLU A 415 4.65 -26.64 18.88
N VAL A 416 3.82 -25.63 18.58
CA VAL A 416 3.83 -24.36 19.33
C VAL A 416 3.49 -24.63 20.79
N GLY A 417 2.44 -25.40 21.06
CA GLY A 417 2.02 -25.75 22.41
C GLY A 417 3.11 -26.45 23.22
N GLU A 418 3.81 -27.42 22.61
CA GLU A 418 4.92 -28.14 23.25
C GLU A 418 6.06 -27.18 23.65
N LYS A 419 6.40 -26.20 22.81
CA LYS A 419 7.39 -25.17 23.13
C LYS A 419 6.94 -24.30 24.30
N LEU A 420 5.68 -23.83 24.28
CA LEU A 420 5.14 -22.99 25.36
C LEU A 420 5.10 -23.74 26.69
N SER A 421 4.67 -25.00 26.69
CA SER A 421 4.71 -25.89 27.86
C SER A 421 6.13 -26.08 28.39
N ALA A 422 7.12 -26.28 27.50
CA ALA A 422 8.52 -26.41 27.91
C ALA A 422 9.06 -25.14 28.57
N GLU A 423 8.71 -23.96 28.06
CA GLU A 423 9.08 -22.67 28.67
C GLU A 423 8.42 -22.48 30.04
N MET A 424 7.13 -22.82 30.18
CA MET A 424 6.44 -22.76 31.47
C MET A 424 7.06 -23.69 32.51
N ASN A 425 7.34 -24.94 32.12
CA ASN A 425 7.97 -25.93 32.99
C ASN A 425 9.36 -25.47 33.44
N ARG A 426 10.17 -24.92 32.53
CA ARG A 426 11.50 -24.40 32.86
C ARG A 426 11.45 -23.23 33.84
N ALA A 427 10.46 -22.37 33.72
CA ALA A 427 10.27 -21.21 34.58
C ALA A 427 9.56 -21.53 35.90
N GLY A 428 9.03 -22.74 36.09
CA GLY A 428 8.17 -23.08 37.22
C GLY A 428 6.88 -22.24 37.25
N ALA A 429 6.37 -21.87 36.08
CA ALA A 429 5.21 -21.00 35.93
C ALA A 429 3.90 -21.76 36.18
N ALA A 430 3.00 -21.17 36.96
CA ALA A 430 1.66 -21.69 37.18
C ALA A 430 0.75 -21.48 35.96
N PHE A 431 1.05 -20.47 35.14
CA PHE A 431 0.34 -20.16 33.89
C PHE A 431 1.23 -19.37 32.93
N GLY A 432 0.95 -19.47 31.63
CA GLY A 432 1.56 -18.66 30.58
C GLY A 432 0.65 -17.51 30.17
N VAL A 433 1.23 -16.45 29.58
CA VAL A 433 0.50 -15.23 29.18
C VAL A 433 0.81 -14.88 27.73
N GLY A 434 -0.23 -14.87 26.89
CA GLY A 434 -0.23 -14.23 25.57
C GLY A 434 -0.68 -12.76 25.69
N ARG A 435 0.00 -11.85 25.01
CA ARG A 435 -0.17 -10.41 25.19
C ARG A 435 -1.36 -9.84 24.44
N TYR A 436 -2.00 -8.84 25.05
CA TYR A 436 -2.93 -7.91 24.40
C TYR A 436 -2.20 -6.97 23.45
N ASP A 437 -2.87 -6.55 22.38
CA ASP A 437 -2.38 -5.58 21.39
C ASP A 437 -1.06 -6.01 20.70
N GLU A 438 -0.87 -7.33 20.62
CA GLU A 438 0.29 -7.99 20.01
C GLU A 438 -0.09 -8.52 18.61
N PRO A 439 0.59 -8.06 17.53
CA PRO A 439 0.41 -8.62 16.21
C PRO A 439 1.08 -10.01 16.11
N ARG A 440 0.33 -11.05 15.72
CA ARG A 440 0.81 -12.44 15.65
C ARG A 440 0.59 -13.07 14.27
N LEU A 441 1.51 -13.94 13.85
CA LEU A 441 1.43 -14.69 12.59
C LEU A 441 0.87 -16.12 12.74
N VAL A 442 0.27 -16.43 13.88
CA VAL A 442 -0.33 -17.76 14.15
C VAL A 442 -1.74 -17.90 13.53
N TYR A 443 -2.34 -16.81 13.07
CA TYR A 443 -3.69 -16.74 12.50
C TYR A 443 -3.72 -17.06 10.99
N THR A 444 -3.51 -18.33 10.67
CA THR A 444 -3.26 -18.78 9.29
C THR A 444 -4.48 -19.30 8.52
N SER A 445 -5.61 -19.57 9.18
CA SER A 445 -6.84 -20.00 8.50
C SER A 445 -7.48 -18.87 7.66
N SER A 446 -8.40 -19.23 6.76
CA SER A 446 -9.14 -18.27 5.94
C SER A 446 -10.03 -17.33 6.75
N LEU A 447 -10.39 -17.69 8.00
CA LEU A 447 -11.19 -16.82 8.89
C LEU A 447 -10.52 -15.46 9.12
N PHE A 448 -9.19 -15.40 9.08
CA PHE A 448 -8.42 -14.21 9.43
C PHE A 448 -8.01 -13.35 8.23
N GLY A 449 -8.34 -13.75 7.00
CA GLY A 449 -8.04 -13.00 5.78
C GLY A 449 -9.31 -12.62 5.03
N ALA A 450 -9.33 -11.42 4.43
CA ALA A 450 -10.45 -11.01 3.57
C ALA A 450 -10.37 -11.65 2.16
N SER A 451 -9.18 -12.12 1.77
CA SER A 451 -8.91 -12.73 0.47
C SER A 451 -7.89 -13.86 0.59
N SER A 452 -7.69 -14.58 -0.52
CA SER A 452 -6.62 -15.56 -0.67
C SER A 452 -5.27 -14.95 -1.10
N ASN A 453 -5.19 -13.63 -1.34
CA ASN A 453 -3.95 -12.99 -1.76
C ASN A 453 -2.98 -12.93 -0.57
N ALA A 454 -1.73 -13.35 -0.79
CA ALA A 454 -0.75 -13.43 0.28
C ALA A 454 -0.36 -12.08 0.88
N THR A 455 -0.46 -10.99 0.12
CA THR A 455 -0.03 -9.62 0.50
C THR A 455 -1.15 -8.75 1.06
N ASP A 456 -2.39 -9.25 1.01
CA ASP A 456 -3.53 -8.56 1.60
C ASP A 456 -3.42 -8.59 3.11
N GLU A 457 -3.97 -7.56 3.75
CA GLU A 457 -3.95 -7.47 5.19
C GLU A 457 -4.74 -8.64 5.82
N ARG A 458 -4.22 -9.15 6.93
CA ARG A 458 -4.86 -10.20 7.73
C ARG A 458 -5.09 -9.67 9.13
N ARG A 459 -6.06 -10.27 9.83
CA ARG A 459 -6.31 -9.98 11.24
C ARG A 459 -5.19 -10.61 12.07
N THR A 460 -4.31 -9.78 12.59
CA THR A 460 -3.11 -10.18 13.33
C THR A 460 -3.06 -9.61 14.75
N VAL A 461 -3.73 -8.49 14.99
CA VAL A 461 -3.67 -7.77 16.27
C VAL A 461 -4.58 -8.46 17.28
N HIS A 462 -4.00 -9.01 18.33
CA HIS A 462 -4.75 -9.69 19.39
C HIS A 462 -5.53 -8.71 20.28
N LEU A 463 -6.83 -8.94 20.47
CA LEU A 463 -7.73 -8.04 21.21
C LEU A 463 -8.02 -8.50 22.64
N GLY A 464 -7.59 -9.70 23.01
CA GLY A 464 -7.70 -10.25 24.37
C GLY A 464 -6.34 -10.50 25.01
N MET A 465 -6.35 -11.21 26.13
CA MET A 465 -5.17 -11.83 26.71
C MET A 465 -5.43 -13.33 26.85
N ASP A 466 -4.40 -14.12 26.53
CA ASP A 466 -4.52 -15.57 26.60
C ASP A 466 -3.81 -16.06 27.86
N LEU A 467 -4.51 -16.82 28.71
CA LEU A 467 -3.89 -17.50 29.85
C LEU A 467 -3.75 -18.98 29.55
N PHE A 468 -2.52 -19.41 29.28
CA PHE A 468 -2.17 -20.81 28.97
C PHE A 468 -2.09 -21.61 30.27
N VAL A 469 -2.90 -22.67 30.36
CA VAL A 469 -3.09 -23.50 31.56
C VAL A 469 -3.48 -24.93 31.16
N GLU A 470 -3.45 -25.87 32.09
CA GLU A 470 -3.88 -27.24 31.85
C GLU A 470 -5.37 -27.34 31.45
N PRO A 471 -5.76 -28.28 30.58
CA PRO A 471 -7.17 -28.59 30.29
C PRO A 471 -7.98 -28.85 31.55
N GLY A 472 -9.24 -28.39 31.58
CA GLY A 472 -10.15 -28.56 32.70
C GLY A 472 -9.93 -27.60 33.87
N THR A 473 -8.90 -26.74 33.81
CA THR A 473 -8.66 -25.65 34.76
C THR A 473 -9.93 -24.82 34.96
N ARG A 474 -10.29 -24.59 36.22
CA ARG A 474 -11.53 -23.92 36.59
C ARG A 474 -11.37 -22.41 36.43
N LEU A 475 -12.36 -21.78 35.82
CA LEU A 475 -12.41 -20.33 35.63
C LEU A 475 -13.41 -19.70 36.61
N ARG A 476 -13.03 -18.53 37.14
CA ARG A 476 -13.81 -17.74 38.10
C ARG A 476 -14.17 -16.38 37.52
N ALA A 477 -15.35 -15.88 37.86
CA ALA A 477 -15.76 -14.56 37.41
C ALA A 477 -14.98 -13.48 38.19
N PRO A 478 -14.28 -12.55 37.52
CA PRO A 478 -13.50 -11.50 38.18
C PRO A 478 -14.40 -10.46 38.84
N LEU A 479 -15.64 -10.33 38.37
CA LEU A 479 -16.66 -9.40 38.85
C LEU A 479 -18.02 -10.11 38.93
N ASP A 480 -18.97 -9.49 39.63
CA ASP A 480 -20.38 -9.89 39.50
C ASP A 480 -20.84 -9.65 38.06
N GLY A 481 -21.58 -10.61 37.51
CA GLY A 481 -22.03 -10.54 36.13
C GLY A 481 -23.26 -11.38 35.85
N VAL A 482 -23.82 -11.21 34.66
CA VAL A 482 -24.95 -11.99 34.15
C VAL A 482 -24.51 -12.66 32.86
N VAL A 483 -24.76 -13.96 32.72
CA VAL A 483 -24.52 -14.68 31.46
C VAL A 483 -25.33 -13.99 30.36
N HIS A 484 -24.62 -13.38 29.41
CA HIS A 484 -25.21 -12.72 28.26
C HIS A 484 -25.33 -13.70 27.11
N ILE A 485 -24.24 -14.39 26.78
CA ILE A 485 -24.15 -15.39 25.71
C ILE A 485 -23.43 -16.64 26.25
N ALA A 486 -23.92 -17.79 25.83
CA ALA A 486 -23.22 -19.08 25.93
C ALA A 486 -23.38 -19.76 24.56
N ALA A 487 -22.28 -19.92 23.82
CA ALA A 487 -22.29 -20.33 22.43
C ALA A 487 -21.10 -21.24 22.10
N ASN A 488 -21.12 -21.88 20.94
CA ASN A 488 -20.02 -22.71 20.44
C ASN A 488 -19.70 -22.36 18.99
N ASN A 489 -18.53 -21.78 18.75
CA ASN A 489 -18.03 -21.49 17.41
C ASN A 489 -17.14 -22.66 16.98
N SER A 490 -17.70 -23.63 16.26
CA SER A 490 -17.04 -24.91 15.97
C SER A 490 -16.08 -24.90 14.78
N GLU A 491 -15.90 -23.76 14.10
CA GLU A 491 -14.96 -23.65 12.99
C GLU A 491 -13.51 -23.84 13.48
N PRO A 492 -12.64 -24.51 12.71
CA PRO A 492 -11.24 -24.67 13.09
C PRO A 492 -10.55 -23.32 13.34
N GLN A 493 -9.84 -23.22 14.46
CA GLN A 493 -9.15 -22.03 14.95
C GLN A 493 -10.07 -20.86 15.37
N ASP A 494 -11.39 -21.07 15.47
CA ASP A 494 -12.30 -20.13 16.15
C ASP A 494 -12.28 -20.37 17.68
N TYR A 495 -13.17 -19.74 18.43
CA TYR A 495 -13.24 -19.81 19.89
C TYR A 495 -13.62 -21.18 20.45
N GLY A 496 -14.26 -22.06 19.69
CA GLY A 496 -14.95 -23.21 20.28
C GLY A 496 -16.05 -22.76 21.25
N PRO A 497 -16.29 -23.51 22.35
CA PRO A 497 -17.21 -23.08 23.40
C PRO A 497 -16.76 -21.75 24.04
N LEU A 498 -17.69 -20.80 24.12
CA LEU A 498 -17.45 -19.47 24.69
C LEU A 498 -18.61 -18.98 25.56
N VAL A 499 -18.27 -18.12 26.51
CA VAL A 499 -19.23 -17.43 27.38
C VAL A 499 -18.93 -15.94 27.38
N ILE A 500 -19.97 -15.11 27.28
CA ILE A 500 -19.88 -13.66 27.48
C ILE A 500 -20.70 -13.30 28.72
N LEU A 501 -20.07 -12.64 29.69
CA LEU A 501 -20.73 -12.08 30.86
C LEU A 501 -20.96 -10.58 30.65
N ARG A 502 -22.15 -10.09 30.98
CA ARG A 502 -22.46 -8.67 31.04
C ARG A 502 -22.24 -8.14 32.46
N HIS A 503 -21.60 -6.99 32.54
CA HIS A 503 -21.33 -6.24 33.76
C HIS A 503 -21.96 -4.84 33.67
N GLU A 504 -22.02 -4.18 34.83
CA GLU A 504 -22.52 -2.82 34.94
C GLU A 504 -21.65 -2.09 35.97
N THR A 505 -21.14 -0.91 35.59
CA THR A 505 -20.36 -0.07 36.50
C THR A 505 -21.27 0.55 37.54
N SER A 506 -20.69 1.11 38.60
CA SER A 506 -21.44 1.85 39.62
C SER A 506 -22.21 3.06 39.05
N ASN A 507 -21.81 3.53 37.87
CA ASN A 507 -22.42 4.67 37.18
C ASN A 507 -23.38 4.24 36.05
N GLY A 508 -23.68 2.95 35.92
CA GLY A 508 -24.66 2.40 34.97
C GLY A 508 -24.12 2.12 33.56
N GLU A 509 -22.81 2.30 33.32
CA GLU A 509 -22.20 1.93 32.04
C GLU A 509 -22.10 0.41 31.92
N LYS A 510 -22.52 -0.14 30.78
CA LYS A 510 -22.49 -1.59 30.52
C LYS A 510 -21.21 -1.95 29.78
N PHE A 511 -20.63 -3.08 30.13
CA PHE A 511 -19.54 -3.70 29.40
C PHE A 511 -19.61 -5.22 29.56
N PHE A 512 -18.76 -5.93 28.84
CA PHE A 512 -18.78 -7.38 28.77
C PHE A 512 -17.38 -7.96 28.97
N THR A 513 -17.34 -9.21 29.42
CA THR A 513 -16.13 -10.03 29.39
C THR A 513 -16.41 -11.30 28.59
N LEU A 514 -15.53 -11.61 27.64
CA LEU A 514 -15.59 -12.81 26.80
C LEU A 514 -14.55 -13.82 27.29
N TYR A 515 -14.98 -15.08 27.39
CA TYR A 515 -14.18 -16.24 27.74
C TYR A 515 -14.29 -17.26 26.61
N GLY A 516 -13.26 -17.38 25.78
CA GLY A 516 -13.18 -18.35 24.69
C GLY A 516 -12.42 -19.62 25.09
N HIS A 517 -12.46 -20.63 24.22
CA HIS A 517 -11.70 -21.89 24.32
C HIS A 517 -12.08 -22.74 25.55
N LEU A 518 -13.37 -22.82 25.85
CA LEU A 518 -13.91 -23.52 27.02
C LEU A 518 -14.30 -24.97 26.70
N THR A 519 -14.66 -25.75 27.73
CA THR A 519 -15.23 -27.09 27.54
C THR A 519 -16.70 -27.03 27.13
N LYS A 520 -17.19 -28.07 26.43
CA LYS A 520 -18.62 -28.16 26.05
C LYS A 520 -19.54 -28.31 27.27
N GLU A 521 -19.09 -28.92 28.38
CA GLU A 521 -19.90 -29.02 29.59
C GLU A 521 -20.22 -27.65 30.20
N THR A 522 -19.35 -26.66 30.01
CA THR A 522 -19.59 -25.28 30.46
C THR A 522 -20.91 -24.74 29.87
N LEU A 523 -21.16 -25.01 28.59
CA LEU A 523 -22.37 -24.54 27.90
C LEU A 523 -23.63 -25.26 28.40
N ALA A 524 -23.51 -26.54 28.76
CA ALA A 524 -24.63 -27.29 29.32
C ALA A 524 -25.05 -26.79 30.72
N ALA A 525 -24.12 -26.17 31.46
CA ALA A 525 -24.33 -25.72 32.84
C ALA A 525 -24.83 -24.28 32.96
N LEU A 526 -24.75 -23.46 31.90
CA LEU A 526 -25.04 -22.04 31.93
C LEU A 526 -26.25 -21.67 31.06
N LYS A 527 -27.07 -20.72 31.54
CA LYS A 527 -28.21 -20.18 30.78
C LYS A 527 -28.11 -18.66 30.68
N PRO A 528 -28.42 -18.04 29.52
CA PRO A 528 -28.56 -16.59 29.43
C PRO A 528 -29.48 -16.03 30.52
N GLY A 529 -29.06 -14.96 31.18
CA GLY A 529 -29.75 -14.37 32.33
C GLY A 529 -29.32 -14.91 33.70
N GLN A 530 -28.55 -16.00 33.77
CA GLN A 530 -28.01 -16.52 35.02
C GLN A 530 -27.01 -15.54 35.66
N ARG A 531 -27.16 -15.28 36.95
CA ARG A 531 -26.21 -14.46 37.72
C ARG A 531 -25.00 -15.29 38.14
N ILE A 532 -23.81 -14.74 37.96
CA ILE A 532 -22.53 -15.29 38.39
C ILE A 532 -21.89 -14.27 39.34
N GLY A 533 -21.63 -14.69 40.57
CA GLY A 533 -21.00 -13.83 41.58
C GLY A 533 -19.49 -13.72 41.40
N ARG A 534 -18.90 -12.62 41.87
CA ARG A 534 -17.45 -12.43 41.92
C ARG A 534 -16.77 -13.60 42.65
N GLY A 535 -15.77 -14.21 42.00
CA GLY A 535 -15.01 -15.35 42.49
C GLY A 535 -15.72 -16.71 42.35
N GLN A 536 -16.98 -16.74 41.89
CA GLN A 536 -17.71 -17.96 41.61
C GLN A 536 -17.07 -18.68 40.42
N GLY A 537 -16.79 -19.98 40.58
CA GLY A 537 -16.38 -20.84 39.47
C GLY A 537 -17.57 -21.11 38.55
N PHE A 538 -17.41 -20.88 37.25
CA PHE A 538 -18.52 -20.97 36.29
C PHE A 538 -18.18 -21.68 34.97
N ALA A 539 -16.89 -21.81 34.62
CA ALA A 539 -16.43 -22.39 33.36
C ALA A 539 -15.15 -23.20 33.56
N ARG A 540 -14.76 -23.95 32.51
CA ARG A 540 -13.49 -24.68 32.44
C ARG A 540 -12.82 -24.52 31.08
N VAL A 541 -11.48 -24.53 31.09
CA VAL A 541 -10.66 -24.48 29.85
C VAL A 541 -10.79 -25.80 29.07
N GLY A 542 -11.05 -25.70 27.77
CA GLY A 542 -11.18 -26.83 26.86
C GLY A 542 -9.84 -27.46 26.48
N ALA A 543 -9.85 -28.76 26.19
CA ALA A 543 -8.75 -29.45 25.55
C ALA A 543 -8.66 -29.06 24.05
N THR A 544 -7.53 -29.35 23.41
CA THR A 544 -7.25 -28.96 22.01
C THR A 544 -8.30 -29.47 21.01
N ASP A 545 -8.86 -30.66 21.23
CA ASP A 545 -9.91 -31.27 20.41
C ASP A 545 -11.31 -30.65 20.64
N GLU A 546 -11.47 -29.82 21.67
CA GLU A 546 -12.73 -29.17 22.01
C GLU A 546 -12.71 -27.65 21.86
N ASN A 547 -11.52 -27.03 21.82
CA ASN A 547 -11.36 -25.57 21.91
C ASN A 547 -11.03 -24.88 20.56
N GLY A 548 -11.31 -25.56 19.45
CA GLY A 548 -10.99 -25.06 18.10
C GLY A 548 -9.62 -25.48 17.57
N GLY A 549 -8.89 -26.38 18.24
CA GLY A 549 -7.58 -26.85 17.80
C GLY A 549 -6.41 -26.02 18.33
N TRP A 550 -6.65 -25.17 19.33
CA TRP A 550 -5.62 -24.36 19.97
C TRP A 550 -4.95 -25.12 21.13
N MET A 551 -3.74 -24.69 21.51
CA MET A 551 -3.16 -25.10 22.79
C MET A 551 -4.15 -24.75 23.91
N PRO A 552 -4.32 -25.56 24.96
CA PRO A 552 -5.23 -25.25 26.07
C PRO A 552 -4.91 -23.90 26.72
N HIS A 553 -5.85 -22.96 26.61
CA HIS A 553 -5.80 -21.63 27.21
C HIS A 553 -7.21 -21.06 27.33
N VAL A 554 -7.40 -20.04 28.16
CA VAL A 554 -8.59 -19.17 28.07
C VAL A 554 -8.21 -17.90 27.33
N HIS A 555 -8.98 -17.56 26.30
CA HIS A 555 -8.96 -16.22 25.73
C HIS A 555 -9.88 -15.33 26.55
N PHE A 556 -9.31 -14.32 27.22
CA PHE A 556 -10.04 -13.38 28.06
C PHE A 556 -10.00 -11.98 27.45
N GLN A 557 -11.17 -11.41 27.18
CA GLN A 557 -11.31 -10.13 26.48
C GLN A 557 -12.36 -9.25 27.16
N ILE A 558 -12.07 -7.96 27.31
CA ILE A 558 -13.04 -6.96 27.73
C ILE A 558 -13.68 -6.37 26.47
N ILE A 559 -14.98 -6.12 26.49
CA ILE A 559 -15.72 -5.55 25.35
C ILE A 559 -16.64 -4.45 25.85
N VAL A 560 -16.56 -3.25 25.29
CA VAL A 560 -17.41 -2.11 25.70
C VAL A 560 -18.70 -1.98 24.88
N ASP A 561 -18.70 -2.46 23.63
CA ASP A 561 -19.88 -2.58 22.76
C ASP A 561 -19.71 -3.81 21.89
N LEU A 562 -20.71 -4.70 21.87
CA LEU A 562 -20.70 -5.93 21.07
C LEU A 562 -20.97 -5.71 19.58
N LEU A 563 -21.35 -4.50 19.15
CA LEU A 563 -21.72 -4.18 17.76
C LEU A 563 -22.76 -5.13 17.18
N ASP A 564 -23.62 -5.68 18.04
CA ASP A 564 -24.64 -6.68 17.71
C ASP A 564 -24.04 -7.93 16.99
N LEU A 565 -22.74 -8.21 17.21
CA LEU A 565 -22.02 -9.38 16.70
C LEU A 565 -22.17 -10.61 17.60
N ASP A 566 -22.60 -10.41 18.84
CA ASP A 566 -22.83 -11.45 19.85
C ASP A 566 -21.64 -12.43 19.96
N ALA A 567 -21.88 -13.73 19.74
CA ALA A 567 -20.89 -14.80 19.84
C ALA A 567 -19.77 -14.72 18.78
N TYR A 568 -19.93 -13.84 17.78
CA TYR A 568 -18.98 -13.65 16.68
C TYR A 568 -18.13 -12.39 16.83
N PHE A 569 -18.15 -11.75 18.01
CA PHE A 569 -17.26 -10.63 18.31
C PHE A 569 -15.79 -11.07 18.13
N PRO A 570 -14.96 -10.33 17.36
CA PRO A 570 -13.64 -10.82 17.00
C PRO A 570 -12.64 -10.73 18.17
N GLY A 571 -11.80 -11.77 18.30
CA GLY A 571 -10.63 -11.76 19.19
C GLY A 571 -9.37 -11.18 18.55
N VAL A 572 -9.42 -10.90 17.25
CA VAL A 572 -8.31 -10.39 16.46
C VAL A 572 -8.77 -9.37 15.43
N ALA A 573 -7.95 -8.33 15.21
CA ALA A 573 -8.23 -7.22 14.29
C ALA A 573 -7.16 -7.05 13.21
N TYR A 574 -7.53 -6.38 12.13
CA TYR A 574 -6.60 -5.84 11.14
C TYR A 574 -5.74 -4.74 11.78
N GLY A 575 -4.47 -4.61 11.38
CA GLY A 575 -3.57 -3.55 11.82
C GLY A 575 -4.09 -2.16 11.47
N SER A 576 -4.72 -1.99 10.31
CA SER A 576 -5.37 -0.76 9.85
C SER A 576 -6.56 -0.33 10.72
N GLN A 577 -7.19 -1.27 11.42
CA GLN A 577 -8.34 -1.05 12.29
C GLN A 577 -7.98 -1.12 13.79
N ARG A 578 -6.70 -1.27 14.11
CA ARG A 578 -6.18 -1.47 15.48
C ARG A 578 -6.77 -0.48 16.47
N ALA A 579 -6.70 0.82 16.17
CA ALA A 579 -7.15 1.89 17.08
C ALA A 579 -8.63 1.78 17.48
N VAL A 580 -9.51 1.39 16.55
CA VAL A 580 -10.95 1.25 16.81
C VAL A 580 -11.20 -0.01 17.64
N TRP A 581 -10.61 -1.14 17.24
CA TRP A 581 -10.81 -2.41 17.92
C TRP A 581 -10.19 -2.46 19.33
N THR A 582 -9.06 -1.81 19.57
CA THR A 582 -8.48 -1.67 20.92
C THR A 582 -9.29 -0.71 21.81
N SER A 583 -10.10 0.18 21.22
CA SER A 583 -11.06 0.99 21.97
C SER A 583 -12.34 0.21 22.29
N LEU A 584 -12.78 -0.67 21.38
CA LEU A 584 -13.87 -1.62 21.62
C LEU A 584 -13.50 -2.70 22.65
N SER A 585 -12.22 -3.09 22.67
CA SER A 585 -11.67 -4.08 23.58
C SER A 585 -10.44 -3.54 24.31
N PRO A 586 -10.62 -2.85 25.45
CA PRO A 586 -9.52 -2.32 26.24
C PRO A 586 -8.70 -3.44 26.90
N ASP A 587 -7.53 -3.08 27.42
CA ASP A 587 -6.56 -4.02 28.00
C ASP A 587 -7.19 -4.93 29.08
N PRO A 588 -7.29 -6.25 28.86
CA PRO A 588 -7.81 -7.18 29.85
C PRO A 588 -7.00 -7.22 31.15
N ASN A 589 -5.74 -6.76 31.13
CA ASN A 589 -4.91 -6.70 32.33
C ASN A 589 -5.45 -5.75 33.41
N LEU A 590 -6.37 -4.85 33.05
CA LEU A 590 -7.14 -4.04 34.00
C LEU A 590 -7.92 -4.90 35.02
N LEU A 591 -8.31 -6.12 34.64
CA LEU A 591 -8.95 -7.10 35.53
C LEU A 591 -8.01 -8.23 35.96
N LEU A 592 -7.06 -8.64 35.11
CA LEU A 592 -6.14 -9.75 35.44
C LEU A 592 -5.06 -9.34 36.45
N GLY A 593 -4.64 -8.07 36.48
CA GLY A 593 -3.67 -7.54 37.44
C GLY A 593 -2.28 -8.18 37.35
N ILE A 594 -1.89 -8.74 36.20
CA ILE A 594 -0.55 -9.31 36.01
C ILE A 594 0.47 -8.17 36.15
N PRO A 595 1.51 -8.31 36.99
CA PRO A 595 2.46 -7.23 37.25
C PRO A 595 3.18 -6.73 35.99
N ALA A 596 3.24 -5.40 35.82
CA ALA A 596 3.83 -4.76 34.65
C ALA A 596 5.30 -5.17 34.39
N ASN A 597 6.06 -5.44 35.44
CA ASN A 597 7.47 -5.88 35.34
C ASN A 597 7.64 -7.31 34.78
N ARG A 598 6.56 -8.06 34.56
CA ARG A 598 6.59 -9.37 33.88
C ARG A 598 6.50 -9.24 32.36
N PHE A 599 6.00 -8.12 31.85
CA PHE A 599 5.91 -7.89 30.42
C PHE A 599 7.25 -7.38 29.88
N PRO A 600 7.65 -7.81 28.67
CA PRO A 600 8.85 -7.27 28.04
C PRO A 600 8.66 -5.78 27.73
N ALA A 601 9.77 -5.06 27.54
CA ALA A 601 9.73 -3.69 27.06
C ALA A 601 8.97 -3.60 25.74
N LYS A 602 8.20 -2.52 25.55
CA LYS A 602 7.49 -2.27 24.31
C LYS A 602 8.50 -2.05 23.19
N GLU A 603 8.33 -2.76 22.08
CA GLU A 603 9.14 -2.55 20.88
C GLU A 603 8.91 -1.13 20.31
N PRO A 604 9.96 -0.45 19.84
CA PRO A 604 9.82 0.89 19.25
C PRO A 604 8.90 0.87 18.03
N THR A 605 8.06 1.89 17.88
CA THR A 605 7.25 2.11 16.68
C THR A 605 8.12 2.37 15.44
N LEU A 606 7.53 2.32 14.25
CA LEU A 606 8.21 2.73 13.00
C LEU A 606 8.81 4.14 13.11
N GLY A 607 8.07 5.09 13.70
CA GLY A 607 8.51 6.48 13.87
C GLY A 607 9.73 6.60 14.81
N GLU A 608 9.69 5.92 15.95
CA GLU A 608 10.80 5.89 16.91
C GLU A 608 12.03 5.20 16.33
N THR A 609 11.84 4.08 15.62
CA THR A 609 12.91 3.36 14.91
C THR A 609 13.58 4.25 13.87
N LEU A 610 12.79 4.99 13.09
CA LEU A 610 13.30 5.90 12.07
C LEU A 610 14.05 7.10 12.68
N ALA A 611 13.54 7.65 13.78
CA ALA A 611 14.19 8.73 14.51
C ALA A 611 15.54 8.28 15.09
N ALA A 612 15.57 7.12 15.75
CA ALA A 612 16.79 6.52 16.28
C ALA A 612 17.81 6.25 15.17
N ARG A 613 17.37 5.68 14.03
CA ARG A 613 18.24 5.47 12.85
C ARG A 613 18.89 6.77 12.37
N ARG A 614 18.13 7.87 12.30
CA ARG A 614 18.64 9.19 11.87
C ARG A 614 19.63 9.80 12.85
N GLY A 615 19.52 9.47 14.14
CA GLY A 615 20.43 9.92 15.19
C GLY A 615 21.69 9.06 15.35
N LEU A 616 21.60 7.75 15.07
CA LEU A 616 22.66 6.77 15.37
C LEU A 616 23.47 6.31 14.15
N LEU A 617 22.92 6.40 12.93
CA LEU A 617 23.60 5.93 11.72
C LEU A 617 23.99 7.07 10.77
N GLY A 618 24.99 6.82 9.92
CA GLY A 618 25.43 7.77 8.90
C GLY A 618 24.31 8.15 7.92
N LYS A 619 24.12 9.46 7.70
CA LYS A 619 23.03 9.99 6.86
C LYS A 619 23.16 9.64 5.37
N ASN A 620 24.34 9.19 4.95
CA ASN A 620 24.62 8.69 3.60
C ASN A 620 24.13 7.24 3.38
N LEU A 621 23.61 6.56 4.40
CA LEU A 621 22.94 5.26 4.27
C LEU A 621 21.46 5.48 3.92
N SER A 622 21.13 5.33 2.63
CA SER A 622 19.77 5.56 2.12
C SER A 622 18.73 4.62 2.74
N ILE A 623 17.47 5.07 2.68
CA ILE A 623 16.30 4.29 3.08
C ILE A 623 15.38 4.28 1.85
N SER A 624 14.85 3.10 1.51
CA SER A 624 13.97 2.94 0.36
C SER A 624 12.56 3.46 0.64
N TYR A 625 11.87 3.87 -0.44
CA TYR A 625 10.50 4.37 -0.47
C TYR A 625 10.27 5.73 0.22
N GLN A 626 9.23 6.43 -0.20
CA GLN A 626 8.79 7.67 0.45
C GLN A 626 8.24 7.40 1.86
N ARG A 627 7.56 6.24 2.04
CA ARG A 627 7.09 5.72 3.32
C ARG A 627 7.88 4.46 3.69
N PRO A 628 8.96 4.59 4.50
CA PRO A 628 9.78 3.46 4.91
C PRO A 628 8.98 2.32 5.55
N LEU A 629 9.55 1.12 5.52
CA LEU A 629 9.01 -0.09 6.13
C LEU A 629 9.86 -0.49 7.35
N LYS A 630 9.21 -1.02 8.38
CA LYS A 630 9.87 -1.72 9.49
C LYS A 630 9.61 -3.22 9.32
N ILE A 631 10.58 -3.91 8.71
CA ILE A 631 10.52 -5.35 8.48
C ILE A 631 11.12 -6.07 9.68
N VAL A 632 10.40 -7.06 10.23
CA VAL A 632 10.81 -7.81 11.42
C VAL A 632 10.98 -9.31 11.15
N ARG A 633 10.54 -9.79 9.98
CA ARG A 633 10.66 -11.20 9.58
C ARG A 633 10.74 -11.35 8.06
N GLY A 634 11.40 -12.41 7.59
CA GLY A 634 11.38 -12.86 6.20
C GLY A 634 11.18 -14.38 6.12
N TRP A 635 10.49 -14.83 5.07
CA TRP A 635 10.33 -16.26 4.75
C TRP A 635 10.20 -16.45 3.24
N MET A 636 11.11 -17.22 2.65
CA MET A 636 11.18 -17.49 1.21
C MET A 636 11.16 -16.20 0.38
N GLN A 637 10.11 -15.92 -0.38
CA GLN A 637 9.95 -14.71 -1.20
C GLN A 637 9.18 -13.57 -0.50
N TYR A 638 8.89 -13.70 0.79
CA TYR A 638 8.09 -12.73 1.55
C TYR A 638 8.86 -12.06 2.69
N LEU A 639 8.58 -10.79 2.91
CA LEU A 639 8.98 -10.00 4.07
C LEU A 639 7.75 -9.58 4.88
N TYR A 640 7.86 -9.45 6.20
CA TYR A 640 6.74 -9.13 7.07
C TYR A 640 7.06 -7.90 7.91
N ASP A 641 6.14 -6.93 7.92
CA ASP A 641 6.25 -5.78 8.81
C ASP A 641 5.83 -6.10 10.25
N ASP A 642 5.96 -5.13 11.15
CA ASP A 642 5.63 -5.28 12.57
C ASP A 642 4.13 -5.37 12.87
N THR A 643 3.26 -5.23 11.86
CA THR A 643 1.83 -5.56 11.94
C THR A 643 1.52 -6.96 11.42
N GLY A 644 2.48 -7.62 10.78
CA GLY A 644 2.33 -8.96 10.22
C GLY A 644 1.84 -8.96 8.77
N ARG A 645 1.75 -7.79 8.11
CA ARG A 645 1.46 -7.72 6.69
C ARG A 645 2.63 -8.29 5.89
N ALA A 646 2.33 -9.19 4.97
CA ALA A 646 3.32 -9.76 4.07
C ALA A 646 3.56 -8.83 2.87
N TYR A 647 4.81 -8.77 2.43
CA TYR A 647 5.25 -8.06 1.24
C TYR A 647 5.98 -9.04 0.32
N LEU A 648 5.53 -9.13 -0.93
CA LEU A 648 6.19 -9.94 -1.94
C LEU A 648 7.51 -9.28 -2.37
N ASP A 649 8.63 -9.99 -2.24
CA ASP A 649 9.96 -9.49 -2.56
C ASP A 649 10.33 -9.73 -4.04
N VAL A 650 10.22 -8.67 -4.84
CA VAL A 650 10.58 -8.69 -6.27
C VAL A 650 11.96 -8.04 -6.50
N TYR A 651 12.74 -7.79 -5.45
CA TYR A 651 13.94 -6.94 -5.54
C TYR A 651 15.24 -7.61 -5.08
N ASN A 652 15.21 -8.35 -3.97
CA ASN A 652 16.42 -8.83 -3.32
C ASN A 652 16.97 -10.11 -3.96
N ASN A 653 18.22 -10.06 -4.46
CA ASN A 653 18.95 -11.26 -4.90
C ASN A 653 19.87 -11.86 -3.85
N VAL A 654 20.11 -11.15 -2.75
CA VAL A 654 21.01 -11.58 -1.68
C VAL A 654 20.48 -12.87 -1.01
N PRO A 655 19.20 -12.95 -0.60
CA PRO A 655 18.56 -14.21 -0.22
C PRO A 655 18.18 -15.01 -1.48
N LEU A 656 19.18 -15.47 -2.25
CA LEU A 656 19.01 -16.19 -3.52
C LEU A 656 18.01 -17.35 -3.44
N VAL A 657 18.14 -18.21 -2.44
CA VAL A 657 17.27 -19.39 -2.26
C VAL A 657 16.09 -19.10 -1.34
N GLY A 658 15.84 -17.82 -1.02
CA GLY A 658 14.75 -17.37 -0.15
C GLY A 658 15.22 -16.96 1.24
N HIS A 659 14.47 -16.02 1.83
CA HIS A 659 14.64 -15.54 3.19
C HIS A 659 14.51 -16.70 4.18
N SER A 660 15.48 -16.81 5.09
CA SER A 660 15.48 -17.83 6.15
C SER A 660 15.26 -19.26 5.67
N HIS A 661 15.81 -19.62 4.50
CA HIS A 661 15.72 -20.97 3.96
C HIS A 661 16.21 -22.02 4.98
N PRO A 662 15.39 -23.01 5.36
CA PRO A 662 15.63 -23.84 6.55
C PRO A 662 16.94 -24.61 6.48
N ARG A 663 17.31 -25.14 5.31
CA ARG A 663 18.56 -25.89 5.11
C ARG A 663 19.81 -25.03 5.27
N VAL A 664 19.78 -23.78 4.80
CA VAL A 664 20.91 -22.86 4.92
C VAL A 664 21.08 -22.40 6.36
N VAL A 665 19.97 -22.08 7.04
CA VAL A 665 19.96 -21.71 8.46
C VAL A 665 20.53 -22.86 9.31
N GLN A 666 20.04 -24.08 9.09
CA GLN A 666 20.49 -25.26 9.82
C GLN A 666 21.99 -25.53 9.61
N ALA A 667 22.49 -25.46 8.38
CA ALA A 667 23.91 -25.67 8.07
C ALA A 667 24.81 -24.64 8.77
N ALA A 668 24.42 -23.35 8.72
CA ALA A 668 25.16 -22.29 9.38
C ALA A 668 25.16 -22.44 10.91
N GLN A 669 23.99 -22.71 11.52
CA GLN A 669 23.88 -22.91 12.97
C GLN A 669 24.67 -24.13 13.45
N ALA A 670 24.57 -25.26 12.75
CA ALA A 670 25.27 -26.49 13.11
C ALA A 670 26.79 -26.29 13.06
N GLN A 671 27.31 -25.65 12.02
CA GLN A 671 28.74 -25.38 11.91
C GLN A 671 29.21 -24.35 12.95
N LEU A 672 28.40 -23.31 13.22
CA LEU A 672 28.74 -22.28 14.21
C LEU A 672 28.84 -22.84 15.63
N ALA A 673 28.00 -23.83 15.97
CA ALA A 673 28.05 -24.54 17.25
C ALA A 673 29.29 -25.43 17.44
N LEU A 674 30.02 -25.75 16.35
CA LEU A 674 31.21 -26.59 16.37
C LEU A 674 32.50 -25.78 16.27
N LEU A 675 32.65 -24.97 15.23
CA LEU A 675 33.86 -24.19 14.97
C LEU A 675 33.59 -23.05 13.98
N ASN A 676 34.07 -21.86 14.32
CA ASN A 676 34.18 -20.72 13.39
C ASN A 676 35.50 -19.99 13.61
N THR A 677 36.45 -20.14 12.68
CA THR A 677 37.80 -19.57 12.78
C THR A 677 38.36 -19.22 11.40
N ASN A 678 39.55 -18.62 11.37
CA ASN A 678 40.25 -18.26 10.14
C ASN A 678 40.87 -19.49 9.44
N THR A 679 41.30 -19.31 8.18
CA THR A 679 41.77 -20.39 7.29
C THR A 679 43.23 -20.83 7.51
N ARG A 680 43.94 -20.35 8.53
CA ARG A 680 45.30 -20.83 8.86
C ARG A 680 45.30 -22.20 9.55
N TYR A 681 44.16 -22.61 10.08
CA TYR A 681 43.94 -23.98 10.56
C TYR A 681 43.17 -24.76 9.49
N LEU A 682 43.58 -26.02 9.28
CA LEU A 682 42.94 -26.87 8.28
C LEU A 682 41.49 -27.17 8.67
N HIS A 683 40.58 -27.04 7.70
CA HIS A 683 39.19 -27.44 7.83
C HIS A 683 38.62 -27.80 6.45
N ASP A 684 37.92 -28.92 6.33
CA ASP A 684 37.54 -29.44 5.01
C ASP A 684 36.52 -28.57 4.26
N ASN A 685 35.63 -27.85 4.95
CA ASN A 685 34.56 -27.08 4.29
C ASN A 685 35.07 -26.07 3.26
N VAL A 686 36.21 -25.40 3.51
CA VAL A 686 36.76 -24.44 2.55
C VAL A 686 37.21 -25.14 1.26
N ASN A 687 37.79 -26.34 1.39
CA ASN A 687 38.20 -27.18 0.25
C ASN A 687 36.98 -27.74 -0.49
N ARG A 688 36.02 -28.31 0.24
CA ARG A 688 34.77 -28.84 -0.33
C ARG A 688 33.99 -27.76 -1.09
N TYR A 689 33.94 -26.55 -0.54
CA TYR A 689 33.26 -25.45 -1.18
C TYR A 689 34.01 -24.95 -2.42
N ALA A 690 35.33 -24.78 -2.35
CA ALA A 690 36.15 -24.45 -3.52
C ALA A 690 36.02 -25.49 -4.64
N GLU A 691 35.99 -26.78 -4.28
CA GLU A 691 35.81 -27.87 -5.23
C GLU A 691 34.43 -27.85 -5.89
N ARG A 692 33.34 -27.74 -5.12
CA ARG A 692 31.98 -27.62 -5.69
C ARG A 692 31.86 -26.39 -6.59
N LEU A 693 32.40 -25.24 -6.17
CA LEU A 693 32.32 -23.99 -6.93
C LEU A 693 33.09 -24.07 -8.26
N THR A 694 34.31 -24.60 -8.25
CA THR A 694 35.13 -24.71 -9.48
C THR A 694 34.61 -25.76 -10.46
N ARG A 695 33.92 -26.82 -9.99
CA ARG A 695 33.23 -27.77 -10.88
C ARG A 695 32.12 -27.12 -11.72
N LEU A 696 31.53 -26.04 -11.21
CA LEU A 696 30.51 -25.26 -11.93
C LEU A 696 31.12 -24.24 -12.90
N LEU A 697 32.45 -24.13 -12.96
CA LEU A 697 33.17 -23.17 -13.80
C LEU A 697 33.97 -23.85 -14.93
N PRO A 698 34.18 -23.17 -16.07
CA PRO A 698 35.05 -23.66 -17.15
C PRO A 698 36.45 -24.06 -16.67
N GLU A 699 37.07 -25.01 -17.37
CA GLU A 699 38.30 -25.69 -16.94
C GLU A 699 39.43 -24.78 -16.43
N PRO A 700 39.76 -23.65 -17.07
CA PRO A 700 40.89 -22.82 -16.62
C PRO A 700 40.70 -22.19 -15.24
N LEU A 701 39.46 -22.00 -14.77
CA LEU A 701 39.13 -21.31 -13.52
C LEU A 701 39.11 -22.33 -12.37
N ARG A 702 40.23 -22.43 -11.63
CA ARG A 702 40.46 -23.51 -10.63
C ARG A 702 41.04 -23.04 -9.29
N VAL A 703 41.45 -21.79 -9.16
CA VAL A 703 42.02 -21.27 -7.91
C VAL A 703 41.06 -20.27 -7.27
N CYS A 704 40.63 -20.56 -6.05
CA CYS A 704 39.69 -19.72 -5.29
C CYS A 704 40.44 -18.90 -4.22
N PHE A 705 40.09 -17.63 -4.11
CA PHE A 705 40.37 -16.78 -2.96
C PHE A 705 39.04 -16.37 -2.33
N PHE A 706 38.89 -16.58 -1.02
CA PHE A 706 37.66 -16.21 -0.31
C PHE A 706 37.82 -14.91 0.47
N VAL A 707 36.78 -14.08 0.43
CA VAL A 707 36.64 -12.80 1.13
C VAL A 707 35.19 -12.64 1.60
N ASN A 708 34.79 -11.47 2.10
CA ASN A 708 33.53 -11.29 2.84
C ASN A 708 32.49 -10.48 2.06
N SER A 709 32.89 -9.76 1.02
CA SER A 709 32.00 -8.94 0.21
C SER A 709 32.42 -8.88 -1.26
N GLY A 710 31.47 -8.54 -2.13
CA GLY A 710 31.78 -8.29 -3.55
C GLY A 710 32.79 -7.16 -3.75
N SER A 711 32.80 -6.15 -2.89
CA SER A 711 33.81 -5.09 -2.90
C SER A 711 35.22 -5.65 -2.63
N GLU A 712 35.39 -6.47 -1.60
CA GLU A 712 36.69 -7.09 -1.31
C GLU A 712 37.14 -8.01 -2.46
N ALA A 713 36.20 -8.71 -3.10
CA ALA A 713 36.50 -9.60 -4.20
C ALA A 713 36.91 -8.84 -5.48
N ASN A 714 36.20 -7.76 -5.83
CA ASN A 714 36.59 -6.91 -6.96
C ASN A 714 37.93 -6.20 -6.71
N GLU A 715 38.20 -5.76 -5.47
CA GLU A 715 39.49 -5.18 -5.08
C GLU A 715 40.64 -6.20 -5.25
N LEU A 716 40.44 -7.43 -4.76
CA LEU A 716 41.41 -8.51 -4.92
C LEU A 716 41.61 -8.89 -6.39
N ALA A 717 40.55 -8.92 -7.20
CA ALA A 717 40.64 -9.20 -8.63
C ALA A 717 41.53 -8.19 -9.37
N LEU A 718 41.40 -6.89 -9.07
CA LEU A 718 42.29 -5.86 -9.63
C LEU A 718 43.73 -6.04 -9.16
N ARG A 719 43.93 -6.43 -7.89
CA ARG A 719 45.27 -6.69 -7.35
C ARG A 719 45.93 -7.90 -8.02
N LEU A 720 45.18 -8.98 -8.26
CA LEU A 720 45.62 -10.15 -9.03
C LEU A 720 46.01 -9.75 -10.46
N ALA A 721 45.16 -8.98 -11.14
CA ALA A 721 45.43 -8.50 -12.49
C ALA A 721 46.71 -7.67 -12.55
N ARG A 722 46.88 -6.69 -11.65
CA ARG A 722 48.08 -5.85 -11.56
C ARG A 722 49.35 -6.65 -11.30
N ALA A 723 49.30 -7.62 -10.40
CA ALA A 723 50.44 -8.49 -10.09
C ALA A 723 50.83 -9.37 -11.29
N HIS A 724 49.85 -9.83 -12.07
CA HIS A 724 50.09 -10.65 -13.24
C HIS A 724 50.59 -9.85 -14.46
N THR A 725 49.99 -8.69 -14.74
CA THR A 725 50.32 -7.91 -15.95
C THR A 725 51.40 -6.86 -15.73
N GLY A 726 51.68 -6.47 -14.48
CA GLY A 726 52.57 -5.36 -14.13
C GLY A 726 52.07 -3.99 -14.56
N ARG A 727 50.74 -3.81 -14.70
CA ARG A 727 50.12 -2.61 -15.29
C ARG A 727 48.97 -2.10 -14.44
N GLU A 728 48.86 -0.77 -14.32
CA GLU A 728 47.89 -0.11 -13.43
C GLU A 728 46.54 0.22 -14.08
N ASP A 729 46.55 0.53 -15.38
CA ASP A 729 45.38 1.05 -16.09
C ASP A 729 44.26 0.00 -16.22
N VAL A 730 43.00 0.45 -16.14
CA VAL A 730 41.80 -0.40 -16.22
C VAL A 730 40.75 0.17 -17.17
N ILE A 731 40.04 -0.72 -17.87
CA ILE A 731 38.86 -0.38 -18.67
C ILE A 731 37.59 -0.84 -17.94
N VAL A 732 36.64 0.07 -17.80
CA VAL A 732 35.28 -0.16 -17.26
C VAL A 732 34.22 0.29 -18.27
N LEU A 733 32.95 -0.02 -18.01
CA LEU A 733 31.82 0.46 -18.81
C LEU A 733 31.20 1.72 -18.22
N GLU A 734 30.54 2.53 -19.05
CA GLU A 734 29.65 3.59 -18.60
C GLU A 734 28.64 3.06 -17.56
N HIS A 735 28.35 3.89 -16.56
CA HIS A 735 27.45 3.59 -15.44
C HIS A 735 27.84 2.39 -14.55
N ALA A 736 29.00 1.76 -14.76
CA ALA A 736 29.43 0.62 -13.96
C ALA A 736 29.58 0.94 -12.47
N TYR A 737 29.34 -0.07 -11.63
CA TYR A 737 29.57 -0.03 -10.19
C TYR A 737 30.08 -1.38 -9.68
N HIS A 738 31.30 -1.39 -9.12
CA HIS A 738 31.96 -2.62 -8.69
C HIS A 738 32.19 -2.72 -7.17
N GLY A 739 31.88 -1.68 -6.40
CA GLY A 739 32.04 -1.72 -4.94
C GLY A 739 32.28 -0.36 -4.31
N HIS A 740 32.59 -0.35 -3.02
CA HIS A 740 32.69 0.88 -2.22
C HIS A 740 34.08 1.14 -1.60
N THR A 741 35.11 0.35 -1.93
CA THR A 741 36.50 0.65 -1.55
C THR A 741 37.06 1.79 -2.41
N ASN A 742 38.15 2.43 -1.99
CA ASN A 742 38.68 3.62 -2.69
C ASN A 742 38.98 3.35 -4.18
N THR A 743 39.68 2.27 -4.50
CA THR A 743 39.96 1.91 -5.91
C THR A 743 38.67 1.59 -6.67
N LEU A 744 37.69 0.93 -6.04
CA LEU A 744 36.42 0.63 -6.71
C LEU A 744 35.53 1.86 -6.92
N ILE A 745 35.58 2.85 -6.02
CA ILE A 745 34.95 4.15 -6.24
C ILE A 745 35.64 4.88 -7.40
N ASP A 746 36.97 4.88 -7.45
CA ASP A 746 37.75 5.54 -8.51
C ASP A 746 37.46 4.98 -9.91
N ILE A 747 37.14 3.69 -10.03
CA ILE A 747 36.81 3.06 -11.32
C ILE A 747 35.31 3.06 -11.65
N SER A 748 34.41 3.44 -10.74
CA SER A 748 32.95 3.31 -10.97
C SER A 748 32.36 4.61 -11.52
N PRO A 749 31.99 4.72 -12.81
CA PRO A 749 31.44 5.97 -13.35
C PRO A 749 30.16 6.40 -12.67
N TYR A 750 29.35 5.45 -12.18
CA TYR A 750 28.17 5.74 -11.35
C TYR A 750 28.50 6.58 -10.11
N LYS A 751 29.71 6.47 -9.56
CA LYS A 751 30.16 7.19 -8.37
C LYS A 751 30.92 8.45 -8.69
N PHE A 752 31.96 8.36 -9.52
CA PHE A 752 32.81 9.54 -9.77
C PHE A 752 32.15 10.60 -10.66
N ASN A 753 31.14 10.25 -11.47
CA ASN A 753 30.30 11.22 -12.20
C ASN A 753 29.05 11.65 -11.40
N GLY A 754 28.69 10.90 -10.35
CA GLY A 754 27.54 11.20 -9.51
C GLY A 754 27.81 12.28 -8.46
N SER A 755 26.78 12.63 -7.69
CA SER A 755 26.90 13.62 -6.61
C SER A 755 27.97 13.23 -5.59
N GLY A 756 28.91 14.15 -5.34
CA GLY A 756 30.05 13.94 -4.43
C GLY A 756 31.28 13.27 -5.07
N GLY A 757 31.22 12.90 -6.34
CA GLY A 757 32.37 12.39 -7.10
C GLY A 757 33.41 13.46 -7.42
N GLN A 758 34.64 13.04 -7.69
CA GLN A 758 35.77 13.92 -8.05
C GLN A 758 36.23 13.73 -9.51
N GLY A 759 35.39 13.12 -10.35
CA GLY A 759 35.72 12.79 -11.72
C GLY A 759 36.66 11.58 -11.86
N LYS A 760 36.84 11.17 -13.11
CA LYS A 760 37.59 9.98 -13.52
C LYS A 760 39.10 10.13 -13.25
N LYS A 761 39.75 9.10 -12.72
CA LYS A 761 41.22 9.06 -12.56
C LYS A 761 41.95 8.82 -13.89
N PRO A 762 43.23 9.26 -14.06
CA PRO A 762 43.97 9.11 -15.33
C PRO A 762 44.23 7.67 -15.79
N TRP A 763 44.32 6.72 -14.85
CA TRP A 763 44.51 5.29 -15.11
C TRP A 763 43.18 4.55 -15.36
N VAL A 764 42.04 5.26 -15.35
CA VAL A 764 40.72 4.70 -15.62
C VAL A 764 40.27 5.09 -17.02
N HIS A 765 39.86 4.08 -17.79
CA HIS A 765 39.30 4.23 -19.12
C HIS A 765 37.85 3.76 -19.11
N VAL A 766 36.96 4.49 -19.79
CA VAL A 766 35.52 4.20 -19.81
C VAL A 766 35.13 3.90 -21.25
N ALA A 767 34.60 2.71 -21.49
CA ALA A 767 34.03 2.30 -22.77
C ALA A 767 32.50 2.50 -22.76
N PRO A 768 31.87 2.82 -23.92
CA PRO A 768 30.43 2.95 -24.02
C PRO A 768 29.70 1.70 -23.55
N LEU A 769 28.59 1.88 -22.83
CA LEU A 769 27.74 0.76 -22.44
C LEU A 769 27.04 0.18 -23.68
N ALA A 770 27.16 -1.14 -23.87
CA ALA A 770 26.56 -1.86 -24.99
C ALA A 770 25.05 -2.10 -24.76
N ASP A 771 24.29 -1.01 -24.65
CA ASP A 771 22.83 -0.99 -24.55
C ASP A 771 22.19 -0.93 -25.95
N ASP A 772 21.50 -1.99 -26.34
CA ASP A 772 20.82 -2.08 -27.64
C ASP A 772 19.51 -1.27 -27.70
N TYR A 773 19.04 -0.73 -26.58
CA TYR A 773 17.85 0.12 -26.52
C TYR A 773 18.20 1.61 -26.64
N ARG A 774 18.98 2.22 -25.74
CA ARG A 774 19.32 3.67 -25.86
C ARG A 774 20.68 3.95 -26.47
N GLY A 775 21.58 2.98 -26.48
CA GLY A 775 22.98 3.20 -26.82
C GLY A 775 23.25 3.55 -28.29
N LEU A 776 24.54 3.77 -28.58
CA LEU A 776 25.09 4.12 -29.89
C LEU A 776 24.69 3.17 -31.02
N TYR A 777 24.62 1.87 -30.75
CA TYR A 777 24.27 0.84 -31.75
C TYR A 777 23.06 0.06 -31.28
N ARG A 778 21.93 0.25 -31.96
CA ARG A 778 20.61 -0.16 -31.49
C ARG A 778 20.20 -1.54 -31.99
N ARG A 779 19.20 -2.11 -31.32
CA ARG A 779 18.52 -3.36 -31.67
C ARG A 779 18.15 -3.37 -33.16
N GLY A 780 18.58 -4.42 -33.87
CA GLY A 780 18.48 -4.55 -35.32
C GLY A 780 19.81 -4.39 -36.06
N ASP A 781 20.80 -3.71 -35.47
CA ASP A 781 22.17 -3.72 -35.99
C ASP A 781 22.86 -5.05 -35.67
N LYS A 782 22.98 -5.92 -36.68
CA LYS A 782 23.62 -7.25 -36.56
C LYS A 782 25.09 -7.19 -36.15
N GLN A 783 25.73 -6.02 -36.26
CA GLN A 783 27.13 -5.79 -35.89
C GLN A 783 27.26 -5.00 -34.58
N ALA A 784 26.16 -4.73 -33.85
CA ALA A 784 26.20 -3.92 -32.62
C ALA A 784 27.28 -4.40 -31.63
N GLY A 785 27.33 -5.71 -31.34
CA GLY A 785 28.33 -6.29 -30.42
C GLY A 785 29.76 -6.02 -30.87
N ALA A 786 30.07 -6.26 -32.14
CA ALA A 786 31.40 -5.98 -32.69
C ALA A 786 31.73 -4.48 -32.67
N LYS A 787 30.77 -3.61 -33.03
CA LYS A 787 30.97 -2.17 -33.02
C LYS A 787 31.23 -1.62 -31.62
N TYR A 788 30.52 -2.12 -30.60
CA TYR A 788 30.81 -1.79 -29.20
C TYR A 788 32.18 -2.31 -28.76
N GLY A 789 32.53 -3.56 -29.12
CA GLY A 789 33.84 -4.14 -28.81
C GLY A 789 35.01 -3.34 -29.40
N ARG A 790 34.83 -2.73 -30.58
CA ARG A 790 35.85 -1.85 -31.19
C ARG A 790 36.17 -0.61 -30.36
N HIS A 791 35.22 -0.05 -29.61
CA HIS A 791 35.52 1.07 -28.71
C HIS A 791 36.54 0.68 -27.64
N VAL A 792 36.51 -0.56 -27.15
CA VAL A 792 37.54 -1.09 -26.25
C VAL A 792 38.88 -1.21 -26.96
N ALA A 793 38.89 -1.68 -28.22
CA ALA A 793 40.11 -1.76 -29.03
C ALA A 793 40.75 -0.38 -29.27
N GLU A 794 39.94 0.65 -29.53
CA GLU A 794 40.39 2.03 -29.71
C GLU A 794 41.00 2.60 -28.43
N ILE A 795 40.40 2.33 -27.26
CA ILE A 795 40.98 2.69 -25.96
C ILE A 795 42.35 2.02 -25.79
N LEU A 796 42.44 0.71 -26.04
CA LEU A 796 43.70 -0.03 -25.92
C LEU A 796 44.78 0.53 -26.86
N ALA A 797 44.44 0.82 -28.11
CA ALA A 797 45.35 1.38 -29.11
C ALA A 797 45.85 2.77 -28.70
N ARG A 798 44.95 3.64 -28.23
CA ARG A 798 45.29 4.99 -27.74
C ARG A 798 46.22 4.92 -26.53
N THR A 799 45.88 4.12 -25.52
CA THR A 799 46.71 3.96 -24.31
C THR A 799 48.10 3.44 -24.66
N ARG A 800 48.20 2.50 -25.62
CA ARG A 800 49.49 2.02 -26.15
C ARG A 800 50.28 3.12 -26.86
N ALA A 801 49.62 3.95 -27.66
CA ALA A 801 50.27 5.08 -28.34
C ALA A 801 50.81 6.13 -27.34
N GLU A 802 50.22 6.24 -26.16
CA GLU A 802 50.71 7.06 -25.04
C GLU A 802 51.88 6.41 -24.26
N GLY A 803 52.37 5.24 -24.70
CA GLY A 803 53.43 4.50 -24.00
C GLY A 803 52.97 3.80 -22.71
N ARG A 804 51.66 3.73 -22.46
CA ARG A 804 51.06 3.03 -21.32
C ARG A 804 50.49 1.68 -21.75
N GLY A 805 50.09 0.86 -20.78
CA GLY A 805 49.43 -0.41 -21.04
C GLY A 805 48.29 -0.64 -20.05
N VAL A 806 47.17 -1.16 -20.55
CA VAL A 806 46.05 -1.60 -19.73
C VAL A 806 46.38 -2.95 -19.09
N GLY A 807 46.06 -3.10 -17.81
CA GLY A 807 46.20 -4.36 -17.05
C GLY A 807 44.91 -5.18 -17.00
N ALA A 808 43.74 -4.52 -16.92
CA ALA A 808 42.46 -5.22 -16.82
C ALA A 808 41.31 -4.55 -17.60
N TYR A 809 40.39 -5.39 -18.07
CA TYR A 809 39.01 -5.01 -18.36
C TYR A 809 38.10 -5.64 -17.30
N ILE A 810 37.22 -4.86 -16.69
CA ILE A 810 36.24 -5.35 -15.71
C ILE A 810 34.83 -4.89 -16.09
N ALA A 811 33.88 -5.83 -16.04
CA ALA A 811 32.47 -5.53 -16.27
C ALA A 811 31.55 -6.52 -15.54
N GLU A 812 30.38 -6.02 -15.13
CA GLU A 812 29.20 -6.87 -14.90
C GLU A 812 28.87 -7.55 -16.24
N THR A 813 28.75 -8.88 -16.26
CA THR A 813 28.50 -9.63 -17.51
C THR A 813 27.12 -9.39 -18.08
N LEU A 814 26.18 -8.97 -17.23
CA LEU A 814 24.95 -8.27 -17.57
C LEU A 814 24.79 -7.07 -16.62
N PRO A 815 25.06 -5.83 -17.07
CA PRO A 815 25.07 -4.66 -16.20
C PRO A 815 23.74 -4.41 -15.49
N SER A 816 23.72 -4.57 -14.17
CA SER A 816 22.53 -4.29 -13.36
C SER A 816 22.32 -2.79 -13.23
N VAL A 817 23.37 -2.05 -12.84
CA VAL A 817 23.30 -0.61 -12.53
C VAL A 817 22.97 0.23 -13.76
N GLY A 818 23.37 -0.26 -14.94
CA GLY A 818 22.97 0.32 -16.23
C GLY A 818 21.48 0.14 -16.57
N GLY A 819 20.70 -0.55 -15.73
CA GLY A 819 19.27 -0.78 -15.96
C GLY A 819 18.96 -2.17 -16.51
N GLN A 820 19.61 -3.22 -16.00
CA GLN A 820 19.39 -4.64 -16.39
C GLN A 820 19.72 -4.91 -17.87
N ILE A 821 20.91 -4.49 -18.30
CA ILE A 821 21.34 -4.55 -19.71
C ILE A 821 21.71 -5.98 -20.11
N VAL A 822 21.20 -6.38 -21.27
CA VAL A 822 21.63 -7.59 -21.98
C VAL A 822 22.52 -7.15 -23.13
N PHE A 823 23.77 -7.61 -23.16
CA PHE A 823 24.68 -7.22 -24.21
C PHE A 823 24.24 -7.78 -25.58
N PRO A 824 24.44 -7.00 -26.67
CA PRO A 824 24.23 -7.53 -28.02
C PRO A 824 25.17 -8.73 -28.27
N PRO A 825 24.74 -9.71 -29.08
CA PRO A 825 25.53 -10.92 -29.34
C PRO A 825 26.96 -10.62 -29.81
N GLY A 826 27.93 -11.36 -29.27
CA GLY A 826 29.34 -11.28 -29.64
C GLY A 826 30.12 -10.14 -29.00
N TYR A 827 29.49 -9.29 -28.19
CA TYR A 827 30.17 -8.16 -27.55
C TYR A 827 31.35 -8.59 -26.66
N LEU A 828 31.12 -9.45 -25.67
CA LEU A 828 32.21 -9.87 -24.76
C LEU A 828 33.28 -10.68 -25.51
N ALA A 829 32.89 -11.45 -26.53
CA ALA A 829 33.84 -12.20 -27.35
C ALA A 829 34.82 -11.26 -28.07
N GLU A 830 34.32 -10.18 -28.67
CA GLU A 830 35.16 -9.17 -29.32
C GLU A 830 36.02 -8.39 -28.32
N VAL A 831 35.44 -8.00 -27.17
CA VAL A 831 36.19 -7.34 -26.09
C VAL A 831 37.35 -8.22 -25.60
N TYR A 832 37.08 -9.48 -25.25
CA TYR A 832 38.08 -10.37 -24.68
C TYR A 832 39.20 -10.67 -25.69
N ARG A 833 38.87 -10.81 -26.97
CA ARG A 833 39.86 -10.94 -28.05
C ARG A 833 40.82 -9.75 -28.08
N HIS A 834 40.29 -8.52 -28.02
CA HIS A 834 41.10 -7.31 -28.04
C HIS A 834 41.93 -7.11 -26.77
N VAL A 835 41.32 -7.31 -25.60
CA VAL A 835 41.97 -7.15 -24.29
C VAL A 835 43.14 -8.13 -24.13
N ARG A 836 42.95 -9.40 -24.49
CA ARG A 836 44.01 -10.42 -24.43
C ARG A 836 45.12 -10.16 -25.45
N ALA A 837 44.79 -9.72 -26.66
CA ALA A 837 45.80 -9.33 -27.65
C ALA A 837 46.68 -8.15 -27.18
N ALA A 838 46.18 -7.33 -26.26
CA ALA A 838 46.95 -6.27 -25.62
C ALA A 838 47.77 -6.75 -24.39
N GLY A 839 47.64 -8.01 -23.96
CA GLY A 839 48.28 -8.56 -22.77
C GLY A 839 47.63 -8.12 -21.45
N ALA A 840 46.34 -7.76 -21.48
CA ALA A 840 45.53 -7.46 -20.31
C ALA A 840 44.60 -8.65 -19.99
N VAL A 841 44.06 -8.69 -18.77
CA VAL A 841 43.14 -9.75 -18.33
C VAL A 841 41.68 -9.29 -18.30
N CYS A 842 40.76 -10.24 -18.46
CA CYS A 842 39.32 -10.03 -18.47
C CYS A 842 38.70 -10.50 -17.14
N ILE A 843 38.07 -9.56 -16.43
CA ILE A 843 37.40 -9.78 -15.15
C ILE A 843 35.88 -9.76 -15.36
N ALA A 844 35.21 -10.86 -15.02
CA ALA A 844 33.76 -10.97 -15.01
C ALA A 844 33.21 -10.75 -13.59
N ASP A 845 32.46 -9.66 -13.39
CA ASP A 845 31.72 -9.42 -12.16
C ASP A 845 30.35 -10.11 -12.25
N GLU A 846 30.24 -11.25 -11.56
CA GLU A 846 29.08 -12.14 -11.55
C GLU A 846 28.23 -11.96 -10.28
N VAL A 847 28.51 -10.91 -9.47
CA VAL A 847 27.84 -10.65 -8.18
C VAL A 847 26.32 -10.47 -8.34
N GLN A 848 25.86 -10.01 -9.50
CA GLN A 848 24.44 -9.77 -9.77
C GLN A 848 23.73 -10.97 -10.41
N VAL A 849 24.41 -11.68 -11.30
CA VAL A 849 23.79 -12.58 -12.31
C VAL A 849 24.29 -14.03 -12.29
N GLY A 850 25.27 -14.36 -11.46
CA GLY A 850 25.69 -15.74 -11.25
C GLY A 850 24.66 -16.61 -10.53
N PHE A 851 25.02 -17.87 -10.28
CA PHE A 851 24.23 -18.86 -9.55
C PHE A 851 22.87 -19.18 -10.18
N GLY A 852 22.82 -19.32 -11.50
CA GLY A 852 21.61 -19.78 -12.21
C GLY A 852 20.50 -18.74 -12.32
N ARG A 853 20.75 -17.48 -11.92
CA ARG A 853 19.80 -16.36 -11.95
C ARG A 853 19.14 -16.16 -13.32
N LEU A 854 19.90 -16.34 -14.39
CA LEU A 854 19.44 -16.16 -15.77
C LEU A 854 18.59 -17.33 -16.27
N GLY A 855 18.50 -18.43 -15.51
CA GLY A 855 17.81 -19.66 -15.86
C GLY A 855 18.49 -20.48 -16.95
N THR A 856 18.78 -19.85 -18.09
CA THR A 856 19.46 -20.47 -19.23
C THR A 856 20.92 -20.87 -18.95
N HIS A 857 21.59 -20.15 -18.07
CA HIS A 857 23.02 -20.30 -17.78
C HIS A 857 23.27 -20.17 -16.27
N PHE A 858 24.34 -20.81 -15.80
CA PHE A 858 24.72 -20.71 -14.39
C PHE A 858 25.50 -19.40 -14.14
N TRP A 859 26.31 -18.98 -15.10
CA TRP A 859 27.07 -17.72 -15.08
C TRP A 859 26.71 -16.82 -16.27
N GLY A 860 26.69 -15.51 -16.06
CA GLY A 860 26.30 -14.54 -17.08
C GLY A 860 27.22 -14.48 -18.30
N PHE A 861 28.54 -14.64 -18.12
CA PHE A 861 29.48 -14.63 -19.25
C PHE A 861 29.22 -15.74 -20.28
N GLU A 862 28.60 -16.85 -19.86
CA GLU A 862 28.29 -18.00 -20.73
C GLU A 862 27.32 -17.60 -21.85
N THR A 863 26.47 -16.60 -21.62
CA THR A 863 25.53 -16.05 -22.62
C THR A 863 26.24 -15.45 -23.85
N GLN A 864 27.54 -15.15 -23.74
CA GLN A 864 28.36 -14.61 -24.82
C GLN A 864 29.40 -15.62 -25.33
N GLY A 865 29.38 -16.87 -24.83
CA GLY A 865 30.28 -17.93 -25.27
C GLY A 865 31.75 -17.66 -24.93
N VAL A 866 32.04 -16.91 -23.87
CA VAL A 866 33.41 -16.55 -23.45
C VAL A 866 33.78 -17.23 -22.14
N VAL A 867 35.08 -17.28 -21.85
CA VAL A 867 35.62 -17.67 -20.52
C VAL A 867 36.46 -16.51 -20.02
N PRO A 868 36.18 -15.91 -18.85
CA PRO A 868 36.99 -14.84 -18.27
C PRO A 868 38.30 -15.38 -17.69
N ASP A 869 39.23 -14.49 -17.38
CA ASP A 869 40.50 -14.83 -16.72
C ASP A 869 40.36 -14.79 -15.19
N ILE A 870 39.47 -13.92 -14.68
CA ILE A 870 39.08 -13.79 -13.28
C ILE A 870 37.56 -13.65 -13.20
N ILE A 871 36.90 -14.34 -12.26
CA ILE A 871 35.49 -14.16 -11.92
C ILE A 871 35.36 -13.68 -10.48
N VAL A 872 34.45 -12.73 -10.25
CA VAL A 872 34.13 -12.17 -8.94
C VAL A 872 32.72 -12.55 -8.52
N LEU A 873 32.60 -13.06 -7.29
CA LEU A 873 31.37 -13.59 -6.70
C LEU A 873 31.11 -12.94 -5.34
N GLY A 874 29.83 -12.76 -5.00
CA GLY A 874 29.39 -12.12 -3.75
C GLY A 874 27.90 -12.34 -3.54
N LYS A 875 27.20 -11.36 -2.94
CA LYS A 875 25.73 -11.28 -2.76
C LYS A 875 25.03 -12.64 -2.57
N PRO A 876 24.57 -13.36 -3.62
CA PRO A 876 23.84 -14.61 -3.45
C PRO A 876 24.65 -15.80 -2.88
N ILE A 877 25.99 -15.76 -2.97
CA ILE A 877 26.90 -16.88 -2.70
C ILE A 877 26.69 -17.59 -1.35
N GLY A 878 26.23 -16.87 -0.33
CA GLY A 878 25.95 -17.38 1.01
C GLY A 878 24.51 -17.14 1.48
N ASN A 879 23.57 -16.82 0.58
CA ASN A 879 22.17 -16.47 0.91
C ASN A 879 22.06 -15.44 2.05
N ALA A 880 22.74 -14.30 1.89
CA ALA A 880 22.93 -13.23 2.87
C ALA A 880 24.01 -13.43 3.96
N PHE A 881 24.59 -14.63 4.12
CA PHE A 881 25.77 -14.79 4.97
C PHE A 881 26.98 -14.09 4.32
N PRO A 882 27.78 -13.29 5.06
CA PRO A 882 28.96 -12.61 4.51
C PRO A 882 29.96 -13.61 3.91
N LEU A 883 30.00 -13.66 2.59
CA LEU A 883 30.86 -14.52 1.80
C LEU A 883 31.00 -13.91 0.41
N ALA A 884 32.18 -14.03 -0.16
CA ALA A 884 32.52 -13.65 -1.51
C ALA A 884 33.74 -14.45 -1.97
N ALA A 885 33.95 -14.54 -3.28
CA ALA A 885 35.07 -15.29 -3.83
C ALA A 885 35.60 -14.63 -5.11
N VAL A 886 36.90 -14.80 -5.31
CA VAL A 886 37.56 -14.56 -6.60
C VAL A 886 38.04 -15.91 -7.10
N VAL A 887 37.63 -16.31 -8.30
CA VAL A 887 38.13 -17.53 -8.94
C VAL A 887 38.95 -17.14 -10.17
N THR A 888 40.13 -17.75 -10.33
CA THR A 888 41.03 -17.41 -11.44
C THR A 888 41.82 -18.64 -11.90
N THR A 889 42.66 -18.44 -12.91
CA THR A 889 43.58 -19.42 -13.45
C THR A 889 44.77 -19.64 -12.51
N ARG A 890 45.41 -20.81 -12.63
CA ARG A 890 46.64 -21.09 -11.89
C ARG A 890 47.75 -20.11 -12.24
N GLU A 891 47.83 -19.69 -13.49
CA GLU A 891 48.85 -18.75 -13.98
C GLU A 891 48.76 -17.40 -13.25
N ILE A 892 47.57 -16.79 -13.21
CA ILE A 892 47.36 -15.50 -12.54
C ILE A 892 47.58 -15.64 -11.03
N ALA A 893 47.09 -16.71 -10.42
CA ALA A 893 47.30 -16.97 -9.00
C ALA A 893 48.80 -17.12 -8.66
N ASN A 894 49.57 -17.79 -9.52
CA ASN A 894 51.01 -17.95 -9.34
C ASN A 894 51.77 -16.63 -9.46
N SER A 895 51.37 -15.73 -10.37
CA SER A 895 51.96 -14.37 -10.44
C SER A 895 51.74 -13.55 -9.17
N PHE A 896 50.62 -13.77 -8.47
CA PHE A 896 50.34 -13.12 -7.19
C PHE A 896 51.10 -13.75 -6.01
N ASN A 897 51.52 -15.01 -6.12
CA ASN A 897 52.34 -15.71 -5.12
C ASN A 897 53.82 -15.29 -5.22
N ASN A 898 54.09 -14.00 -4.97
CA ASN A 898 55.40 -13.38 -5.11
C ASN A 898 56.15 -13.21 -3.77
N GLY A 899 55.70 -13.90 -2.71
CA GLY A 899 56.28 -13.86 -1.36
C GLY A 899 55.53 -12.97 -0.37
N MET A 900 54.66 -12.06 -0.83
CA MET A 900 53.77 -11.29 0.04
C MET A 900 52.55 -12.13 0.43
N GLU A 901 52.34 -12.34 1.73
CA GLU A 901 51.16 -13.04 2.23
C GLU A 901 49.87 -12.25 1.94
N PHE A 902 48.87 -12.92 1.37
CA PHE A 902 47.49 -12.47 1.35
C PHE A 902 46.67 -13.26 2.36
N PHE A 903 46.02 -12.55 3.28
CA PHE A 903 45.20 -13.15 4.31
C PHE A 903 43.94 -12.32 4.56
N SER A 904 42.77 -12.95 4.42
CA SER A 904 41.49 -12.40 4.85
C SER A 904 41.02 -13.16 6.09
N THR A 905 40.96 -12.48 7.23
CA THR A 905 40.71 -13.15 8.53
C THR A 905 39.41 -13.95 8.57
N PHE A 906 38.35 -13.43 7.95
CA PHE A 906 37.04 -14.08 7.89
C PHE A 906 36.77 -14.78 6.55
N GLY A 907 37.58 -14.51 5.53
CA GLY A 907 37.43 -15.08 4.20
C GLY A 907 37.56 -16.60 4.22
N GLY A 908 36.51 -17.31 3.82
CA GLY A 908 36.50 -18.77 3.75
C GLY A 908 36.39 -19.47 5.11
N ASN A 909 35.87 -18.78 6.13
CA ASN A 909 35.63 -19.41 7.43
C ASN A 909 34.66 -20.62 7.33
N PRO A 910 34.73 -21.61 8.25
CA PRO A 910 33.94 -22.83 8.16
C PRO A 910 32.43 -22.61 8.03
N VAL A 911 31.87 -21.61 8.73
CA VAL A 911 30.43 -21.32 8.76
C VAL A 911 29.96 -20.72 7.44
N ALA A 912 30.70 -19.75 6.89
CA ALA A 912 30.41 -19.18 5.59
C ALA A 912 30.43 -20.25 4.49
N CYS A 913 31.45 -21.12 4.50
CA CYS A 913 31.52 -22.24 3.55
C CYS A 913 30.37 -23.26 3.74
N ALA A 914 29.94 -23.53 4.97
CA ALA A 914 28.78 -24.39 5.23
C ALA A 914 27.48 -23.78 4.67
N ALA A 915 27.28 -22.48 4.86
CA ALA A 915 26.15 -21.75 4.26
C ALA A 915 26.22 -21.80 2.72
N GLY A 916 27.38 -21.53 2.13
CA GLY A 916 27.58 -21.58 0.67
C GLY A 916 27.37 -22.97 0.07
N LEU A 917 27.82 -24.04 0.74
CA LEU A 917 27.54 -25.42 0.34
C LEU A 917 26.05 -25.71 0.35
N ALA A 918 25.34 -25.35 1.44
CA ALA A 918 23.90 -25.53 1.54
C ALA A 918 23.13 -24.76 0.46
N VAL A 919 23.61 -23.57 0.05
CA VAL A 919 23.04 -22.82 -1.07
C VAL A 919 23.17 -23.59 -2.38
N LEU A 920 24.34 -24.16 -2.68
CA LEU A 920 24.54 -24.96 -3.88
C LEU A 920 23.64 -26.21 -3.90
N ASP A 921 23.52 -26.90 -2.76
CA ASP A 921 22.66 -28.07 -2.64
C ASP A 921 21.17 -27.71 -2.84
N VAL A 922 20.70 -26.60 -2.28
CA VAL A 922 19.32 -26.13 -2.48
C VAL A 922 19.06 -25.73 -3.93
N LEU A 923 19.98 -25.02 -4.57
CA LEU A 923 19.86 -24.65 -5.99
C LEU A 923 19.66 -25.87 -6.90
N GLU A 924 20.45 -26.92 -6.65
CA GLU A 924 20.44 -28.16 -7.40
C GLU A 924 19.19 -28.99 -7.11
N GLU A 925 18.92 -29.30 -5.84
CA GLU A 925 17.84 -30.22 -5.45
C GLU A 925 16.44 -29.63 -5.66
N GLU A 926 16.27 -28.32 -5.47
CA GLU A 926 14.97 -27.64 -5.68
C GLU A 926 14.82 -27.10 -7.12
N ASN A 927 15.77 -27.41 -8.01
CA ASN A 927 15.75 -27.03 -9.42
C ASN A 927 15.55 -25.52 -9.64
N LEU A 928 16.20 -24.69 -8.83
CA LEU A 928 15.91 -23.25 -8.79
C LEU A 928 16.37 -22.50 -10.04
N GLN A 929 17.41 -22.98 -10.74
CA GLN A 929 17.77 -22.46 -12.06
C GLN A 929 16.66 -22.73 -13.09
N GLN A 930 16.10 -23.94 -13.09
CA GLN A 930 14.98 -24.29 -13.97
C GLN A 930 13.72 -23.50 -13.60
N ASN A 931 13.49 -23.25 -12.32
CA ASN A 931 12.42 -22.36 -11.87
C ASN A 931 12.62 -20.94 -12.41
N ALA A 932 13.84 -20.40 -12.31
CA ALA A 932 14.17 -19.08 -12.84
C ALA A 932 13.93 -18.98 -14.35
N LEU A 933 14.26 -20.03 -15.11
CA LEU A 933 13.96 -20.12 -16.55
C LEU A 933 12.45 -20.07 -16.81
N ARG A 934 11.69 -20.96 -16.16
CA ARG A 934 10.25 -21.11 -16.38
C ARG A 934 9.44 -19.88 -15.96
N VAL A 935 9.68 -19.38 -14.74
CA VAL A 935 8.94 -18.22 -14.21
C VAL A 935 9.42 -16.92 -14.85
N GLY A 936 10.72 -16.80 -15.13
CA GLY A 936 11.29 -15.67 -15.87
C GLY A 936 10.73 -15.54 -17.29
N ALA A 937 10.61 -16.65 -18.02
CA ALA A 937 10.00 -16.67 -19.35
C ALA A 937 8.54 -16.19 -19.31
N HIS A 938 7.76 -16.69 -18.34
CA HIS A 938 6.37 -16.27 -18.11
C HIS A 938 6.26 -14.77 -17.79
N LEU A 939 7.14 -14.24 -16.94
CA LEU A 939 7.21 -12.82 -16.63
C LEU A 939 7.54 -11.98 -17.87
N ILE A 940 8.57 -12.35 -18.65
CA ILE A 940 8.95 -11.62 -19.86
C ILE A 940 7.81 -11.60 -20.87
N GLU A 941 7.17 -12.73 -21.14
CA GLU A 941 6.04 -12.84 -22.07
C GLU A 941 4.88 -11.95 -21.63
N SER A 942 4.51 -12.02 -20.35
CA SER A 942 3.41 -11.23 -19.79
C SER A 942 3.74 -9.73 -19.74
N LEU A 943 4.99 -9.36 -19.44
CA LEU A 943 5.46 -7.97 -19.48
C LEU A 943 5.47 -7.41 -20.91
N LYS A 944 5.79 -8.22 -21.92
CA LYS A 944 5.66 -7.82 -23.33
C LYS A 944 4.19 -7.65 -23.74
N SER A 945 3.28 -8.45 -23.18
CA SER A 945 1.83 -8.24 -23.34
C SER A 945 1.36 -6.95 -22.64
N LEU A 946 1.94 -6.60 -21.49
CA LEU A 946 1.70 -5.29 -20.87
C LEU A 946 2.29 -4.15 -21.71
N GLN A 947 3.48 -4.34 -22.28
CA GLN A 947 4.11 -3.39 -23.17
C GLN A 947 3.25 -3.07 -24.38
N SER A 948 2.51 -4.02 -24.96
CA SER A 948 1.62 -3.70 -26.09
C SER A 948 0.40 -2.85 -25.68
N ARG A 949 0.00 -2.89 -24.40
CA ARG A 949 -1.17 -2.17 -23.86
C ARG A 949 -0.83 -0.83 -23.20
N HIS A 950 0.38 -0.71 -22.65
CA HIS A 950 0.81 0.45 -21.85
C HIS A 950 1.96 1.18 -22.52
N VAL A 951 1.65 2.32 -23.15
CA VAL A 951 2.62 3.15 -23.91
C VAL A 951 3.86 3.53 -23.10
N LEU A 952 3.71 3.69 -21.77
CA LEU A 952 4.79 4.01 -20.84
C LEU A 952 5.92 2.96 -20.85
N ILE A 953 5.62 1.69 -21.11
CA ILE A 953 6.66 0.65 -21.18
C ILE A 953 7.38 0.78 -22.53
N GLY A 954 8.61 1.30 -22.51
CA GLY A 954 9.46 1.42 -23.69
C GLY A 954 10.16 0.12 -24.06
N ASP A 955 10.69 -0.58 -23.07
CA ASP A 955 11.43 -1.84 -23.27
C ASP A 955 11.23 -2.82 -22.11
N VAL A 956 11.21 -4.11 -22.45
CA VAL A 956 11.23 -5.22 -21.49
C VAL A 956 12.43 -6.08 -21.82
N ARG A 957 13.38 -6.16 -20.89
CA ARG A 957 14.67 -6.81 -21.10
C ARG A 957 15.12 -7.65 -19.91
N GLY A 958 16.14 -8.46 -20.15
CA GLY A 958 16.72 -9.36 -19.16
C GLY A 958 16.56 -10.83 -19.52
N SER A 959 16.86 -11.71 -18.57
CA SER A 959 16.78 -13.17 -18.71
C SER A 959 16.57 -13.82 -17.36
N GLY A 960 15.81 -14.93 -17.33
CA GLY A 960 15.42 -15.60 -16.08
C GLY A 960 14.75 -14.66 -15.10
N LEU A 961 15.22 -14.62 -13.86
CA LEU A 961 14.72 -13.72 -12.81
C LEU A 961 15.63 -12.49 -12.62
N PHE A 962 16.21 -11.97 -13.71
CA PHE A 962 16.95 -10.70 -13.77
C PHE A 962 16.34 -9.87 -14.90
N LEU A 963 15.37 -9.01 -14.57
CA LEU A 963 14.54 -8.31 -15.57
C LEU A 963 14.45 -6.81 -15.28
N GLY A 964 14.36 -6.03 -16.35
CA GLY A 964 14.13 -4.59 -16.31
C GLY A 964 12.92 -4.17 -17.15
N ILE A 965 12.10 -3.28 -16.61
CA ILE A 965 11.01 -2.61 -17.31
C ILE A 965 11.39 -1.14 -17.47
N ASP A 966 11.68 -0.73 -18.70
CA ASP A 966 12.12 0.62 -19.01
C ASP A 966 10.93 1.53 -19.27
N LEU A 967 10.72 2.53 -18.42
CA LEU A 967 9.61 3.46 -18.57
C LEU A 967 10.03 4.72 -19.33
N VAL A 968 9.28 5.07 -20.36
CA VAL A 968 9.54 6.22 -21.24
C VAL A 968 8.29 7.06 -21.44
N LEU A 969 8.47 8.37 -21.61
CA LEU A 969 7.39 9.30 -21.96
C LEU A 969 6.97 9.14 -23.42
N ASP A 970 7.92 8.80 -24.29
CA ASP A 970 7.70 8.53 -25.70
C ASP A 970 8.62 7.40 -26.20
N ARG A 971 8.10 6.51 -27.05
CA ARG A 971 8.84 5.32 -27.53
C ARG A 971 9.80 5.60 -28.68
N GLU A 972 9.57 6.68 -29.41
CA GLU A 972 10.44 7.09 -30.52
C GLU A 972 11.66 7.84 -29.99
N THR A 973 11.43 8.85 -29.14
CA THR A 973 12.48 9.64 -28.48
C THR A 973 13.18 8.86 -27.37
N ARG A 974 12.46 7.93 -26.71
CA ARG A 974 12.91 7.12 -25.56
C ARG A 974 13.25 7.96 -24.33
N GLU A 975 12.67 9.16 -24.26
CA GLU A 975 12.76 10.06 -23.13
C GLU A 975 12.35 9.33 -21.85
N ALA A 976 13.24 9.32 -20.85
CA ALA A 976 13.03 8.57 -19.61
C ALA A 976 11.87 9.12 -18.79
N ALA A 977 11.13 8.24 -18.10
CA ALA A 977 10.00 8.58 -17.23
C ALA A 977 10.29 8.34 -15.72
N PRO A 978 11.24 9.06 -15.10
CA PRO A 978 11.66 8.81 -13.70
C PRO A 978 10.56 9.08 -12.68
N LEU A 979 9.72 10.09 -12.91
CA LEU A 979 8.62 10.41 -11.99
C LEU A 979 7.63 9.25 -11.94
N GLN A 980 7.21 8.76 -13.11
CA GLN A 980 6.33 7.62 -13.27
C GLN A 980 6.94 6.35 -12.65
N ALA A 981 8.22 6.07 -12.90
CA ALA A 981 8.89 4.91 -12.29
C ALA A 981 8.92 4.98 -10.76
N SER A 982 9.22 6.15 -10.20
CA SER A 982 9.16 6.41 -8.75
C SER A 982 7.74 6.19 -8.19
N TYR A 983 6.72 6.69 -8.89
CA TYR A 983 5.33 6.48 -8.50
C TYR A 983 4.94 4.99 -8.54
N VAL A 984 5.20 4.30 -9.64
CA VAL A 984 4.87 2.87 -9.79
C VAL A 984 5.52 2.04 -8.68
N VAL A 985 6.79 2.29 -8.35
CA VAL A 985 7.48 1.56 -7.27
C VAL A 985 6.88 1.84 -5.88
N ASN A 986 6.51 3.08 -5.58
CA ASN A 986 5.86 3.39 -4.30
C ASN A 986 4.43 2.82 -4.23
N ARG A 987 3.69 2.83 -5.35
CA ARG A 987 2.35 2.21 -5.45
C ARG A 987 2.41 0.70 -5.31
N LEU A 988 3.40 0.03 -5.92
CA LEU A 988 3.65 -1.41 -5.71
C LEU A 988 3.86 -1.70 -4.22
N ARG A 989 4.66 -0.88 -3.51
CA ARG A 989 4.88 -1.02 -2.06
C ARG A 989 3.59 -0.86 -1.25
N GLU A 990 2.72 0.08 -1.63
CA GLU A 990 1.41 0.26 -0.98
C GLU A 990 0.49 -0.95 -1.20
N CYS A 991 0.61 -1.61 -2.34
CA CYS A 991 -0.05 -2.88 -2.68
C CYS A 991 0.64 -4.13 -2.11
N GLY A 992 1.71 -3.98 -1.30
CA GLY A 992 2.39 -5.11 -0.67
C GLY A 992 3.44 -5.80 -1.57
N ILE A 993 3.98 -5.12 -2.58
CA ILE A 993 5.00 -5.65 -3.47
C ILE A 993 6.25 -4.76 -3.46
N LEU A 994 7.42 -5.35 -3.20
CA LEU A 994 8.68 -4.62 -3.11
C LEU A 994 9.44 -4.69 -4.43
N ALA A 995 9.68 -3.52 -5.02
CA ALA A 995 10.48 -3.34 -6.22
C ALA A 995 11.39 -2.11 -6.05
N GLY A 996 12.24 -1.82 -7.03
CA GLY A 996 13.09 -0.64 -7.01
C GLY A 996 13.32 -0.09 -8.41
N THR A 997 13.88 1.11 -8.48
CA THR A 997 14.36 1.68 -9.74
C THR A 997 15.88 1.48 -9.88
N ASP A 998 16.33 1.36 -11.13
CA ASP A 998 17.75 1.29 -11.50
C ASP A 998 17.97 2.10 -12.80
N GLY A 999 19.19 2.09 -13.32
CA GLY A 999 19.56 2.83 -14.52
C GLY A 999 19.94 4.29 -14.24
N PRO A 1000 20.70 4.92 -15.16
CA PRO A 1000 21.21 6.28 -14.97
C PRO A 1000 20.11 7.34 -14.85
N ASP A 1001 18.97 7.12 -15.50
CA ASP A 1001 17.83 8.04 -15.50
C ASP A 1001 16.76 7.67 -14.46
N HIS A 1002 17.02 6.68 -13.57
CA HIS A 1002 16.12 6.24 -12.51
C HIS A 1002 14.70 5.81 -12.98
N ASN A 1003 14.58 5.36 -14.23
CA ASN A 1003 13.31 5.05 -14.89
C ASN A 1003 13.08 3.55 -15.18
N VAL A 1004 14.03 2.68 -14.80
CA VAL A 1004 13.94 1.24 -15.03
C VAL A 1004 13.43 0.55 -13.77
N ILE A 1005 12.24 -0.05 -13.80
CA ILE A 1005 11.78 -0.90 -12.70
C ILE A 1005 12.59 -2.19 -12.74
N LYS A 1006 13.28 -2.48 -11.64
CA LYS A 1006 14.16 -3.63 -11.47
C LYS A 1006 13.42 -4.78 -10.81
N LEU A 1007 13.44 -5.95 -11.47
CA LEU A 1007 12.87 -7.20 -10.96
C LEU A 1007 13.96 -8.24 -10.80
N ARG A 1008 14.20 -8.62 -9.54
CA ARG A 1008 15.22 -9.60 -9.18
C ARG A 1008 14.88 -10.32 -7.86
N PRO A 1009 13.75 -11.06 -7.84
CA PRO A 1009 13.28 -11.75 -6.64
C PRO A 1009 14.23 -12.88 -6.20
N PRO A 1010 14.06 -13.48 -5.01
CA PRO A 1010 14.61 -14.81 -4.71
C PRO A 1010 14.26 -15.85 -5.80
N LEU A 1011 15.09 -16.87 -6.02
CA LEU A 1011 14.85 -17.89 -7.06
C LEU A 1011 13.71 -18.86 -6.72
N VAL A 1012 13.24 -18.87 -5.47
CA VAL A 1012 12.02 -19.57 -5.04
C VAL A 1012 10.73 -18.87 -5.49
N PHE A 1013 10.82 -17.70 -6.12
CA PHE A 1013 9.69 -16.95 -6.65
C PHE A 1013 8.88 -17.79 -7.64
N SER A 1014 7.58 -17.90 -7.37
CA SER A 1014 6.69 -18.81 -8.08
C SER A 1014 5.95 -18.12 -9.22
N LYS A 1015 5.24 -18.92 -10.04
CA LYS A 1015 4.34 -18.38 -11.06
C LYS A 1015 3.18 -17.58 -10.44
N ALA A 1016 2.65 -18.00 -9.29
CA ALA A 1016 1.58 -17.27 -8.60
C ALA A 1016 2.05 -15.89 -8.12
N ASP A 1017 3.29 -15.80 -7.65
CA ASP A 1017 3.91 -14.52 -7.28
C ASP A 1017 4.07 -13.61 -8.51
N ALA A 1018 4.48 -14.17 -9.65
CA ALA A 1018 4.57 -13.46 -10.92
C ALA A 1018 3.19 -12.92 -11.35
N ASP A 1019 2.15 -13.76 -11.28
CA ASP A 1019 0.78 -13.38 -11.65
C ASP A 1019 0.23 -12.26 -10.74
N LEU A 1020 0.52 -12.31 -9.44
CA LEU A 1020 0.19 -11.24 -8.49
C LEU A 1020 0.89 -9.93 -8.86
N PHE A 1021 2.19 -9.97 -9.14
CA PHE A 1021 2.96 -8.80 -9.58
C PHE A 1021 2.41 -8.20 -10.88
N LEU A 1022 2.17 -9.04 -11.90
CA LEU A 1022 1.69 -8.61 -13.20
C LEU A 1022 0.30 -7.98 -13.12
N LYS A 1023 -0.63 -8.60 -12.38
CA LYS A 1023 -1.98 -8.06 -12.16
C LYS A 1023 -1.92 -6.70 -11.47
N THR A 1024 -1.08 -6.58 -10.44
CA THR A 1024 -0.94 -5.34 -9.67
C THR A 1024 -0.29 -4.24 -10.50
N LEU A 1025 0.78 -4.57 -11.24
CA LEU A 1025 1.45 -3.64 -12.12
C LEU A 1025 0.52 -3.14 -13.24
N ASP A 1026 -0.28 -4.01 -13.85
CA ASP A 1026 -1.26 -3.63 -14.87
C ASP A 1026 -2.25 -2.59 -14.35
N ALA A 1027 -2.79 -2.80 -13.15
CA ALA A 1027 -3.72 -1.86 -12.52
C ALA A 1027 -3.03 -0.51 -12.22
N ILE A 1028 -1.80 -0.51 -11.70
CA ILE A 1028 -1.04 0.72 -11.41
C ILE A 1028 -0.69 1.47 -12.70
N LEU A 1029 -0.35 0.76 -13.78
CA LEU A 1029 -0.05 1.36 -15.07
C LEU A 1029 -1.27 1.99 -15.75
N GLN A 1030 -2.48 1.82 -15.20
CA GLN A 1030 -3.70 2.52 -15.63
C GLN A 1030 -3.99 3.77 -14.79
N GLU A 1031 -3.24 3.99 -13.70
CA GLU A 1031 -3.37 5.18 -12.87
C GLU A 1031 -2.82 6.42 -13.59
N ASP A 1032 -3.37 7.61 -13.29
CA ASP A 1032 -3.09 8.86 -14.03
C ASP A 1032 -1.61 9.23 -13.98
N ALA A 1033 -0.98 9.06 -12.82
CA ALA A 1033 0.44 9.35 -12.62
C ALA A 1033 1.35 8.29 -13.26
N ALA A 1034 0.81 7.19 -13.78
CA ALA A 1034 1.53 6.24 -14.62
C ALA A 1034 1.22 6.42 -16.13
N GLN A 1035 0.43 7.44 -16.51
CA GLN A 1035 0.25 7.79 -17.91
C GLN A 1035 1.32 8.81 -18.36
N PRO A 1036 1.81 8.73 -19.61
CA PRO A 1036 2.46 9.87 -20.25
C PRO A 1036 1.48 11.05 -20.28
N ALA A 1037 1.97 12.28 -20.08
CA ALA A 1037 1.12 13.46 -20.13
C ALA A 1037 0.35 13.47 -21.47
N ARG A 1038 -0.98 13.50 -21.41
CA ARG A 1038 -1.78 13.71 -22.62
C ARG A 1038 -1.44 15.10 -23.14
N SER A 1039 -0.97 15.20 -24.38
CA SER A 1039 -0.94 16.48 -25.08
C SER A 1039 -2.36 17.05 -25.06
N ALA A 1040 -2.52 18.17 -24.34
CA ALA A 1040 -3.79 18.86 -24.14
C ALA A 1040 -4.37 19.40 -25.45
#